data_AF-V2WLD8-F1
#
_entry.id   AF-V2WLD8-F1
#
_cell.length_a   1.000
_cell.length_b   1.000
_cell.length_c   1.000
_cell.angle_alpha   90.00
_cell.angle_beta   90.00
_cell.angle_gamma   90.00
#
_symmetry.space_group_name_H-M   'P 1'
#
loop_
_entity.id
_entity.type
_entity.pdbx_description
1 polymer ?
#
loop_
_entity_poly.entity_id
_entity_poly.type
_entity_poly.pdbx_seq_one_letter_code
_entity_poly.pdbx_strand_id
1 'polypeptide(L)'
;MVHFRHFLNSIVVAVLCGSFASASPWPSTLKHSTHRTRDVSKTLQIEVFHPTSTFETFNEGIDHPLSKRDDASLEETALAFVKSHLQIDDGSVAFRSGFEGEVSSHAFVRQIHDGIPFANAVANVALNKANKVVAFGSSFVKAKNIASSTPSVTLESAIATAEQALSGKFNEHPATLEFLVKDDDSVVLTHVMQIQNEETGTWFEAFVDAHTGELVSITDFVAKASYRVLPFQEELLTQGFQVLTDPQDLTVSPEGWHSDGTTSTTVTAGNNAISFKGAQTATTSQSSPGLNFIFVQNPDVAPTTQVNVDAARVNTFYIVNTMHDLWYRYGFTEAAFNFQNNNFGNGGRGNDRVTISVQDANGIDNADFATPPDGQSGRMRMFLWDLTNPMRDGALENDIVVHENTHGLSNRLTGGGTGRCLQTLEAGGMGEGWSDAMADWTEKTSAAVPDEVLGQYVIDDPAGIRSHPYSTSADVNPLRYSSLQTLNETLAKFGKSFSFSLTALSDFGLGLTSFITYTPLLWTLMAFPLRLRPIPGPLDIIIIFALPSLFSAAFLPPGFSHPPEAEVLKSTGLLIPNFGQLQVFPLDVEIESTRESMSVVPGHYHLLEIVGKHVGQWSSLELLSYNEDEFTPLPRRLEVVITLHDDDIVILPTHNIV
;
A
#
# COMPACT_ATOMS: atom_id res chain seq x y z
N MET A 1 52.93 -32.57 -13.07
CA MET A 1 51.74 -32.38 -13.93
C MET A 1 50.50 -31.90 -13.17
N VAL A 2 50.29 -32.31 -11.90
CA VAL A 2 49.08 -31.92 -11.12
C VAL A 2 49.03 -30.41 -10.82
N HIS A 3 50.15 -29.78 -10.44
CA HIS A 3 50.17 -28.34 -10.13
C HIS A 3 49.99 -27.41 -11.33
N PHE A 4 50.41 -27.84 -12.54
CA PHE A 4 50.18 -27.06 -13.76
C PHE A 4 48.69 -27.07 -14.17
N ARG A 5 47.99 -28.16 -13.85
CA ARG A 5 46.55 -28.31 -14.11
C ARG A 5 45.70 -27.42 -13.19
N HIS A 6 46.10 -27.26 -11.93
CA HIS A 6 45.43 -26.34 -11.01
C HIS A 6 45.65 -24.87 -11.39
N PHE A 7 46.87 -24.50 -11.81
CA PHE A 7 47.16 -23.15 -12.30
C PHE A 7 46.36 -22.80 -13.56
N LEU A 8 46.26 -23.72 -14.53
CA LEU A 8 45.43 -23.51 -15.72
C LEU A 8 43.93 -23.42 -15.39
N ASN A 9 43.44 -24.24 -14.46
CA ASN A 9 42.05 -24.17 -14.03
C ASN A 9 41.74 -22.84 -13.31
N SER A 10 42.66 -22.33 -12.49
CA SER A 10 42.52 -21.03 -11.84
C SER A 10 42.52 -19.87 -12.84
N ILE A 11 43.34 -19.95 -13.90
CA ILE A 11 43.36 -18.94 -14.98
C ILE A 11 42.09 -19.02 -15.82
N VAL A 12 41.61 -20.22 -16.16
CA VAL A 12 40.37 -20.39 -16.93
C VAL A 12 39.16 -19.90 -16.12
N VAL A 13 39.12 -20.16 -14.81
CA VAL A 13 38.07 -19.62 -13.92
C VAL A 13 38.19 -18.09 -13.80
N ALA A 14 39.39 -17.52 -13.68
CA ALA A 14 39.56 -16.06 -13.63
C ALA A 14 39.20 -15.36 -14.96
N VAL A 15 39.49 -15.99 -16.11
CA VAL A 15 39.10 -15.49 -17.43
C VAL A 15 37.60 -15.65 -17.67
N LEU A 16 36.97 -16.73 -17.17
CA LEU A 16 35.51 -16.90 -17.22
C LEU A 16 34.78 -15.94 -16.28
N CYS A 17 35.33 -15.65 -15.09
CA CYS A 17 34.77 -14.65 -14.16
C CYS A 17 35.01 -13.21 -14.62
N GLY A 18 36.06 -12.94 -15.40
CA GLY A 18 36.34 -11.62 -15.98
C GLY A 18 35.60 -11.30 -17.29
N SER A 19 34.95 -12.29 -17.91
CA SER A 19 34.30 -12.14 -19.24
C SER A 19 32.77 -12.12 -19.21
N PHE A 20 32.15 -12.16 -18.02
CA PHE A 20 30.72 -11.96 -17.85
C PHE A 20 30.44 -10.84 -16.86
N ALA A 21 31.06 -9.68 -17.08
CA ALA A 21 30.33 -8.43 -16.87
C ALA A 21 29.47 -8.19 -18.13
N SER A 22 28.43 -9.01 -18.31
CA SER A 22 27.31 -8.52 -19.10
C SER A 22 26.68 -7.44 -18.23
N ALA A 23 27.10 -6.19 -18.43
CA ALA A 23 26.15 -5.11 -18.31
C ALA A 23 24.97 -5.59 -19.14
N SER A 24 23.87 -5.96 -18.48
CA SER A 24 22.62 -6.20 -19.17
C SER A 24 22.50 -5.05 -20.17
N PRO A 25 22.32 -5.30 -21.48
CA PRO A 25 21.94 -4.23 -22.37
C PRO A 25 20.58 -3.77 -21.85
N TRP A 26 20.62 -2.78 -20.96
CA TRP A 26 19.45 -2.00 -20.62
C TRP A 26 18.87 -1.59 -21.97
N PRO A 27 17.57 -1.81 -22.20
CA PRO A 27 16.93 -1.26 -23.39
C PRO A 27 17.40 0.18 -23.54
N SER A 28 17.83 0.57 -24.73
CA SER A 28 18.42 1.89 -25.01
C SER A 28 17.50 3.07 -24.68
N THR A 29 16.27 2.77 -24.24
CA THR A 29 15.34 3.69 -23.60
C THR A 29 14.73 2.99 -22.38
N LEU A 30 15.14 3.37 -21.19
CA LEU A 30 14.38 3.11 -19.98
C LEU A 30 13.05 3.86 -20.11
N LYS A 31 11.90 3.19 -20.10
CA LYS A 31 10.58 3.85 -20.18
C LYS A 31 10.48 5.05 -19.21
N HIS A 32 11.05 4.91 -18.01
CA HIS A 32 11.06 5.93 -16.96
C HIS A 32 11.97 7.16 -17.21
N SER A 33 12.85 7.15 -18.20
CA SER A 33 13.69 8.34 -18.50
C SER A 33 12.94 9.42 -19.28
N THR A 34 11.85 9.05 -19.96
CA THR A 34 11.06 9.94 -20.82
C THR A 34 9.58 9.94 -20.49
N HIS A 35 9.05 8.89 -19.85
CA HIS A 35 7.63 8.77 -19.54
C HIS A 35 7.38 8.69 -18.04
N ARG A 36 6.28 9.31 -17.60
CA ARG A 36 5.75 9.15 -16.24
C ARG A 36 4.22 9.17 -16.26
N THR A 37 3.60 8.08 -15.82
CA THR A 37 2.17 8.06 -15.52
C THR A 37 1.88 8.85 -14.25
N ARG A 38 0.86 9.69 -14.30
CA ARG A 38 0.35 10.49 -13.20
C ARG A 38 -1.09 10.09 -12.91
N ASP A 39 -1.34 9.61 -11.71
CA ASP A 39 -2.68 9.46 -11.15
C ASP A 39 -3.17 10.84 -10.70
N VAL A 40 -4.07 11.43 -11.47
CA VAL A 40 -4.60 12.77 -11.21
C VAL A 40 -5.89 12.70 -10.40
N SER A 41 -6.70 11.67 -10.65
CA SER A 41 -7.89 11.35 -9.88
C SER A 41 -8.16 9.85 -9.94
N LYS A 42 -9.20 9.37 -9.24
CA LYS A 42 -9.63 7.96 -9.28
C LYS A 42 -9.91 7.44 -10.69
N THR A 43 -10.18 8.32 -11.65
CA THR A 43 -10.60 7.95 -13.02
C THR A 43 -9.71 8.54 -14.11
N LEU A 44 -8.68 9.32 -13.75
CA LEU A 44 -7.82 10.00 -14.72
C LEU A 44 -6.35 9.69 -14.46
N GLN A 45 -5.78 8.92 -15.38
CA GLN A 45 -4.34 8.71 -15.50
C GLN A 45 -3.82 9.39 -16.75
N ILE A 46 -2.73 10.14 -16.63
CA ILE A 46 -2.08 10.82 -17.76
C ILE A 46 -0.64 10.33 -17.84
N GLU A 47 -0.24 9.78 -18.98
CA GLU A 47 1.17 9.47 -19.26
C GLU A 47 1.85 10.71 -19.83
N VAL A 48 2.69 11.34 -19.01
CA VAL A 48 3.46 12.53 -19.38
C VAL A 48 4.73 12.09 -20.12
N PHE A 49 5.04 12.76 -21.23
CA PHE A 49 6.21 12.49 -22.05
C PHE A 49 7.16 13.71 -22.15
N HIS A 50 8.44 13.45 -21.96
CA HIS A 50 9.54 14.37 -22.27
C HIS A 50 10.47 13.71 -23.30
N PRO A 51 10.85 14.43 -24.37
CA PRO A 51 11.83 13.95 -25.33
C PRO A 51 13.14 13.52 -24.67
N THR A 52 13.78 12.53 -25.27
CA THR A 52 15.09 12.05 -24.81
C THR A 52 16.10 13.19 -24.86
N SER A 53 16.80 13.41 -23.75
CA SER A 53 17.85 14.42 -23.65
C SER A 53 19.23 13.82 -23.93
N THR A 54 20.06 14.52 -24.70
CA THR A 54 21.49 14.28 -24.80
C THR A 54 22.24 15.21 -23.85
N PHE A 55 23.33 14.75 -23.26
CA PHE A 55 24.19 15.56 -22.39
C PHE A 55 25.67 15.34 -22.72
N GLU A 56 26.40 16.43 -22.88
CA GLU A 56 27.82 16.48 -23.24
C GLU A 56 28.59 17.33 -22.22
N THR A 57 29.84 16.94 -21.94
CA THR A 57 30.78 17.72 -21.12
C THR A 57 32.11 17.85 -21.84
N PHE A 58 32.78 19.00 -21.66
CA PHE A 58 33.94 19.39 -22.44
C PHE A 58 35.20 19.67 -21.60
N ASN A 59 35.28 19.16 -20.37
CA ASN A 59 36.39 19.38 -19.43
C ASN A 59 36.73 20.88 -19.26
N GLU A 60 37.91 21.32 -19.75
CA GLU A 60 38.39 22.71 -19.72
C GLU A 60 37.55 23.68 -20.57
N GLY A 61 36.68 23.14 -21.42
CA GLY A 61 35.73 23.88 -22.26
C GLY A 61 36.20 24.07 -23.70
N ILE A 62 35.23 24.15 -24.61
CA ILE A 62 35.44 24.41 -26.04
C ILE A 62 35.05 25.84 -26.43
N ASP A 63 35.63 26.31 -27.53
CA ASP A 63 35.28 27.61 -28.12
C ASP A 63 33.90 27.52 -28.81
N HIS A 64 33.13 28.61 -28.75
CA HIS A 64 31.89 28.80 -29.48
C HIS A 64 32.12 29.72 -30.70
N PRO A 65 31.17 29.81 -31.65
CA PRO A 65 31.37 30.60 -32.88
C PRO A 65 31.69 32.09 -32.66
N LEU A 66 31.35 32.62 -31.48
CA LEU A 66 31.57 34.02 -31.10
C LEU A 66 32.75 34.21 -30.13
N SER A 67 33.58 33.20 -29.85
CA SER A 67 34.67 33.29 -28.85
C SER A 67 35.74 34.35 -29.16
N LYS A 68 35.75 34.94 -30.36
CA LYS A 68 36.65 36.04 -30.75
C LYS A 68 36.02 37.42 -30.60
N ARG A 69 34.76 37.51 -30.19
CA ARG A 69 34.05 38.76 -29.91
C ARG A 69 34.02 39.00 -28.41
N ASP A 70 34.67 40.08 -27.99
CA ASP A 70 34.71 40.49 -26.57
C ASP A 70 33.38 41.12 -26.10
N ASP A 71 32.48 41.46 -27.03
CA ASP A 71 31.21 42.16 -26.79
C ASP A 71 29.97 41.26 -26.89
N ALA A 72 30.14 39.96 -27.19
CA ALA A 72 29.01 39.05 -27.40
C ALA A 72 28.27 38.77 -26.09
N SER A 73 26.95 38.94 -26.09
CA SER A 73 26.13 38.64 -24.92
C SER A 73 26.03 37.12 -24.69
N LEU A 74 25.63 36.71 -23.48
CA LEU A 74 25.33 35.30 -23.17
C LEU A 74 24.24 34.73 -24.11
N GLU A 75 23.23 35.54 -24.44
CA GLU A 75 22.18 35.18 -25.39
C GLU A 75 22.74 34.93 -26.79
N GLU A 76 23.50 35.87 -27.35
CA GLU A 76 24.10 35.73 -28.68
C GLU A 76 25.03 34.51 -28.73
N THR A 77 25.83 34.33 -27.67
CA THR A 77 26.77 33.22 -27.52
C THR A 77 26.06 31.88 -27.47
N ALA A 78 25.04 31.73 -26.63
CA ALA A 78 24.29 30.49 -26.48
C ALA A 78 23.55 30.13 -27.78
N LEU A 79 22.87 31.09 -28.41
CA LEU A 79 22.17 30.86 -29.67
C LEU A 79 23.15 30.46 -30.79
N ALA A 80 24.28 31.14 -30.92
CA ALA A 80 25.29 30.80 -31.91
C ALA A 80 25.86 29.40 -31.68
N PHE A 81 26.18 29.05 -30.43
CA PHE A 81 26.68 27.72 -30.08
C PHE A 81 25.66 26.63 -30.43
N VAL A 82 24.43 26.73 -29.90
CA VAL A 82 23.38 25.72 -30.11
C VAL A 82 23.10 25.49 -31.60
N LYS A 83 22.97 26.56 -32.38
CA LYS A 83 22.74 26.47 -33.83
C LYS A 83 23.88 25.75 -34.55
N SER A 84 25.12 26.12 -34.23
CA SER A 84 26.30 25.51 -34.86
C SER A 84 26.51 24.05 -34.46
N HIS A 85 26.30 23.73 -33.17
CA HIS A 85 26.55 22.40 -32.61
C HIS A 85 25.48 21.39 -33.05
N LEU A 86 24.21 21.81 -33.09
CA LEU A 86 23.10 20.98 -33.55
C LEU A 86 22.82 21.05 -35.06
N GLN A 87 23.48 21.96 -35.78
CA GLN A 87 23.29 22.19 -37.23
C GLN A 87 21.83 22.54 -37.58
N ILE A 88 21.27 23.52 -36.88
CA ILE A 88 19.86 23.95 -37.03
C ILE A 88 19.75 25.40 -37.51
N ASP A 89 18.64 25.70 -38.20
CA ASP A 89 18.44 26.96 -38.92
C ASP A 89 18.20 28.18 -38.03
N ASP A 90 18.51 29.37 -38.56
CA ASP A 90 18.18 30.67 -37.98
C ASP A 90 16.65 30.86 -37.95
N GLY A 91 16.06 30.69 -36.76
CA GLY A 91 14.61 30.78 -36.54
C GLY A 91 13.98 29.52 -35.94
N SER A 92 14.77 28.46 -35.72
CA SER A 92 14.34 27.22 -35.06
C SER A 92 14.52 27.22 -33.54
N VAL A 93 15.19 28.25 -33.01
CA VAL A 93 15.48 28.40 -31.58
C VAL A 93 15.30 29.83 -31.09
N ALA A 94 14.93 29.98 -29.82
CA ALA A 94 14.88 31.25 -29.11
C ALA A 94 15.57 31.14 -27.75
N PHE A 95 16.17 32.25 -27.31
CA PHE A 95 16.72 32.35 -25.97
C PHE A 95 15.58 32.44 -24.95
N ARG A 96 15.65 31.65 -23.88
CA ARG A 96 14.65 31.64 -22.81
C ARG A 96 15.10 32.49 -21.64
N SER A 97 16.29 32.21 -21.13
CA SER A 97 16.84 32.88 -19.96
C SER A 97 18.33 32.57 -19.82
N GLY A 98 19.02 33.34 -19.00
CA GLY A 98 20.40 33.07 -18.62
C GLY A 98 20.74 33.61 -17.25
N PHE A 99 21.85 33.11 -16.71
CA PHE A 99 22.44 33.53 -15.45
C PHE A 99 23.95 33.65 -15.65
N GLU A 100 24.53 34.77 -15.20
CA GLU A 100 25.98 34.99 -15.21
C GLU A 100 26.47 35.07 -13.76
N GLY A 101 27.28 34.10 -13.35
CA GLY A 101 27.94 34.06 -12.05
C GLY A 101 29.44 34.32 -12.15
N GLU A 102 30.12 34.45 -11.01
CA GLU A 102 31.56 34.75 -10.97
C GLU A 102 32.44 33.63 -11.56
N VAL A 103 31.95 32.40 -11.56
CA VAL A 103 32.72 31.20 -11.97
C VAL A 103 32.18 30.57 -13.25
N SER A 104 30.88 30.68 -13.47
CA SER A 104 30.18 30.09 -14.62
C SER A 104 28.96 30.91 -15.02
N SER A 105 28.60 30.78 -16.30
CA SER A 105 27.36 31.29 -16.86
C SER A 105 26.53 30.13 -17.41
N HIS A 106 25.21 30.26 -17.33
CA HIS A 106 24.25 29.26 -17.77
C HIS A 106 23.20 29.90 -18.66
N ALA A 107 22.96 29.34 -19.83
CA ALA A 107 21.95 29.79 -20.76
C ALA A 107 20.96 28.67 -21.06
N PHE A 108 19.69 29.03 -21.18
CA PHE A 108 18.60 28.14 -21.55
C PHE A 108 17.99 28.60 -22.87
N VAL A 109 17.89 27.67 -23.81
CA VAL A 109 17.38 27.89 -25.17
C VAL A 109 16.18 26.96 -25.38
N ARG A 110 15.17 27.42 -26.10
CA ARG A 110 13.98 26.65 -26.46
C ARG A 110 13.94 26.42 -27.97
N GLN A 111 13.44 25.26 -28.38
CA GLN A 111 13.05 25.04 -29.76
C GLN A 111 11.78 25.87 -30.05
N ILE A 112 11.69 26.46 -31.24
CA ILE A 112 10.53 27.22 -31.68
C ILE A 112 10.11 26.80 -33.10
N HIS A 113 8.83 26.95 -33.41
CA HIS A 113 8.27 26.85 -34.76
C HIS A 113 7.21 27.93 -34.94
N ASP A 114 7.23 28.65 -36.06
CA ASP A 114 6.33 29.79 -36.32
C ASP A 114 6.30 30.85 -35.19
N GLY A 115 7.42 31.02 -34.48
CA GLY A 115 7.53 31.93 -33.33
C GLY A 115 6.88 31.42 -32.03
N ILE A 116 6.32 30.20 -32.03
CA ILE A 116 5.74 29.53 -30.87
C ILE A 116 6.78 28.57 -30.27
N PRO A 117 7.05 28.64 -28.95
CA PRO A 117 8.01 27.76 -28.31
C PRO A 117 7.46 26.35 -28.09
N PHE A 118 8.38 25.39 -28.03
CA PHE A 118 8.09 24.04 -27.59
C PHE A 118 8.19 23.97 -26.07
N ALA A 119 7.20 23.34 -25.42
CA ALA A 119 7.13 23.22 -23.97
C ALA A 119 8.17 22.24 -23.42
N ASN A 120 8.35 21.09 -24.08
CA ASN A 120 9.20 19.97 -23.64
C ASN A 120 10.50 19.80 -24.46
N ALA A 121 10.87 20.76 -25.31
CA ALA A 121 12.12 20.75 -26.09
C ALA A 121 13.03 21.94 -25.72
N VAL A 122 14.02 21.68 -24.86
CA VAL A 122 14.92 22.68 -24.28
C VAL A 122 16.38 22.31 -24.50
N ALA A 123 17.25 23.32 -24.47
CA ALA A 123 18.69 23.13 -24.45
C ALA A 123 19.33 24.01 -23.37
N ASN A 124 20.39 23.52 -22.75
CA ASN A 124 21.15 24.23 -21.72
C ASN A 124 22.63 24.30 -22.09
N VAL A 125 23.21 25.49 -22.00
CA VAL A 125 24.63 25.74 -22.28
C VAL A 125 25.27 26.26 -21.01
N ALA A 126 26.32 25.58 -20.53
CA ALA A 126 27.12 26.05 -19.41
C ALA A 126 28.48 26.54 -19.91
N LEU A 127 28.87 27.75 -19.50
CA LEU A 127 30.15 28.35 -19.81
C LEU A 127 30.97 28.57 -18.54
N ASN A 128 32.29 28.44 -18.64
CA ASN A 128 33.20 28.83 -17.56
C ASN A 128 33.56 30.32 -17.62
N LYS A 129 34.28 30.80 -16.61
CA LYS A 129 34.80 32.18 -16.55
C LYS A 129 35.67 32.62 -17.74
N ALA A 130 36.20 31.68 -18.53
CA ALA A 130 36.97 31.97 -19.73
C ALA A 130 36.09 32.08 -20.98
N ASN A 131 34.77 32.16 -20.81
CA ASN A 131 33.76 32.18 -21.86
C ASN A 131 33.84 30.96 -22.80
N LYS A 132 34.19 29.79 -22.26
CA LYS A 132 34.22 28.51 -22.99
C LYS A 132 33.07 27.62 -22.56
N VAL A 133 32.47 26.92 -23.50
CA VAL A 133 31.37 25.98 -23.22
C VAL A 133 31.94 24.73 -22.57
N VAL A 134 31.52 24.43 -21.35
CA VAL A 134 31.98 23.28 -20.55
C VAL A 134 30.96 22.16 -20.48
N ALA A 135 29.68 22.45 -20.67
CA ALA A 135 28.64 21.44 -20.78
C ALA A 135 27.49 21.90 -21.67
N PHE A 136 26.87 20.93 -22.33
CA PHE A 136 25.72 21.14 -23.20
C PHE A 136 24.69 20.03 -23.01
N GLY A 137 23.43 20.40 -22.84
CA GLY A 137 22.31 19.46 -22.87
C GLY A 137 21.25 19.89 -23.88
N SER A 138 20.58 18.94 -24.52
CA SER A 138 19.48 19.23 -25.44
C SER A 138 18.46 18.10 -25.48
N SER A 139 17.18 18.47 -25.50
CA SER A 139 16.04 17.60 -25.77
C SER A 139 15.31 18.00 -27.06
N PHE A 140 15.98 18.71 -27.97
CA PHE A 140 15.38 19.13 -29.23
C PHE A 140 15.06 17.93 -30.10
N VAL A 141 13.92 18.00 -30.78
CA VAL A 141 13.41 16.90 -31.59
C VAL A 141 13.35 17.29 -33.05
N LYS A 142 13.48 16.28 -33.90
CA LYS A 142 13.13 16.38 -35.31
C LYS A 142 11.70 15.87 -35.48
N ALA A 143 10.74 16.79 -35.38
CA ALA A 143 9.33 16.47 -35.47
C ALA A 143 8.97 15.75 -36.78
N LYS A 144 8.13 14.72 -36.68
CA LYS A 144 7.59 13.99 -37.83
C LYS A 144 6.52 14.80 -38.56
N ASN A 145 5.68 15.49 -37.79
CA ASN A 145 4.61 16.38 -38.23
C ASN A 145 4.33 17.40 -37.13
N ILE A 146 4.08 18.65 -37.53
CA ILE A 146 3.75 19.74 -36.61
C ILE A 146 2.33 20.23 -36.94
N ALA A 147 1.49 20.35 -35.90
CA ALA A 147 0.15 20.90 -36.01
C ALA A 147 0.16 22.38 -36.45
N SER A 148 -0.99 22.87 -36.90
CA SER A 148 -1.17 24.29 -37.25
C SER A 148 -0.83 25.19 -36.07
N SER A 149 -0.10 26.28 -36.31
CA SER A 149 0.20 27.32 -35.31
C SER A 149 -1.00 28.20 -34.96
N THR A 150 -2.14 28.05 -35.67
CA THR A 150 -3.38 28.80 -35.41
C THR A 150 -4.38 27.92 -34.65
N PRO A 151 -4.71 28.22 -33.38
CA PRO A 151 -5.61 27.40 -32.56
C PRO A 151 -7.04 27.44 -33.10
N SER A 152 -7.75 26.30 -33.06
CA SER A 152 -9.18 26.21 -33.41
C SER A 152 -10.10 26.05 -32.19
N VAL A 153 -9.54 25.68 -31.03
CA VAL A 153 -10.20 25.68 -29.73
C VAL A 153 -9.88 26.97 -28.98
N THR A 154 -10.88 27.57 -28.33
CA THR A 154 -10.69 28.80 -27.55
C THR A 154 -10.03 28.50 -26.21
N LEU A 155 -9.28 29.48 -25.67
CA LEU A 155 -8.69 29.38 -24.34
C LEU A 155 -9.74 29.11 -23.25
N GLU A 156 -10.92 29.74 -23.34
CA GLU A 156 -12.03 29.54 -22.40
C GLU A 156 -12.49 28.07 -22.37
N SER A 157 -12.62 27.43 -23.54
CA SER A 157 -12.96 26.01 -23.63
C SER A 157 -11.85 25.13 -23.08
N ALA A 158 -10.58 25.48 -23.33
CA ALA A 158 -9.43 24.73 -22.82
C ALA A 158 -9.34 24.80 -21.28
N ILE A 159 -9.57 25.99 -20.70
CA ILE A 159 -9.63 26.18 -19.25
C ILE A 159 -10.74 25.31 -18.66
N ALA A 160 -11.94 25.31 -19.26
CA ALA A 160 -13.04 24.48 -18.78
C ALA A 160 -12.70 22.98 -18.78
N THR A 161 -12.04 22.48 -19.83
CA THR A 161 -11.54 21.09 -19.86
C THR A 161 -10.55 20.84 -18.72
N ALA A 162 -9.56 21.73 -18.54
CA ALA A 162 -8.51 21.54 -17.55
C ALA A 162 -9.05 21.60 -16.11
N GLU A 163 -9.94 22.56 -15.79
CA GLU A 163 -10.60 22.64 -14.48
C GLU A 163 -11.40 21.38 -14.17
N GLN A 164 -12.16 20.88 -15.15
CA GLN A 164 -12.96 19.67 -14.99
C GLN A 164 -12.08 18.43 -14.76
N ALA A 165 -11.02 18.27 -15.56
CA ALA A 165 -10.15 17.10 -15.50
C ALA A 165 -9.32 17.07 -14.21
N LEU A 166 -8.84 18.23 -13.76
CA LEU A 166 -7.90 18.37 -12.65
C LEU A 166 -8.58 18.71 -11.31
N SER A 167 -9.91 18.85 -11.31
CA SER A 167 -10.69 19.21 -10.11
C SER A 167 -10.15 20.45 -9.41
N GLY A 168 -9.77 21.48 -10.16
CA GLY A 168 -9.19 22.72 -9.65
C GLY A 168 -9.67 23.94 -10.39
N LYS A 169 -9.07 25.10 -10.10
CA LYS A 169 -9.39 26.38 -10.72
C LYS A 169 -8.21 26.99 -11.44
N PHE A 170 -8.48 27.61 -12.58
CA PHE A 170 -7.48 28.41 -13.27
C PHE A 170 -7.03 29.54 -12.34
N ASN A 171 -5.74 29.57 -12.01
CA ASN A 171 -5.19 30.48 -10.99
C ASN A 171 -4.85 31.87 -11.52
N GLU A 172 -5.38 32.22 -12.69
CA GLU A 172 -5.16 33.50 -13.40
C GLU A 172 -3.71 33.75 -13.87
N HIS A 173 -2.78 32.78 -13.69
CA HIS A 173 -1.47 32.89 -14.30
C HIS A 173 -1.60 32.96 -15.83
N PRO A 174 -0.92 33.89 -16.53
CA PRO A 174 -1.06 34.05 -17.96
C PRO A 174 -0.90 32.73 -18.72
N ALA A 175 -1.92 32.38 -19.50
CA ALA A 175 -1.89 31.22 -20.37
C ALA A 175 -1.06 31.51 -21.63
N THR A 176 -0.36 30.51 -22.13
CA THR A 176 0.46 30.60 -23.35
C THR A 176 0.00 29.58 -24.40
N LEU A 177 0.44 29.80 -25.63
CA LEU A 177 0.41 28.78 -26.67
C LEU A 177 1.81 28.19 -26.79
N GLU A 178 1.92 26.87 -26.65
CA GLU A 178 3.19 26.16 -26.79
C GLU A 178 2.99 24.86 -27.59
N PHE A 179 3.99 24.49 -28.37
CA PHE A 179 4.04 23.20 -29.04
C PHE A 179 4.48 22.11 -28.04
N LEU A 180 3.80 20.98 -28.04
CA LEU A 180 4.15 19.82 -27.22
C LEU A 180 4.49 18.64 -28.12
N VAL A 181 5.68 18.08 -27.95
CA VAL A 181 6.10 16.84 -28.62
C VAL A 181 5.47 15.66 -27.91
N LYS A 182 4.91 14.71 -28.65
CA LYS A 182 4.40 13.42 -28.15
C LYS A 182 5.41 12.30 -28.37
N ASP A 183 5.16 11.16 -27.75
CA ASP A 183 6.02 9.96 -27.79
C ASP A 183 6.22 9.38 -29.21
N ASP A 184 5.29 9.65 -30.12
CA ASP A 184 5.32 9.26 -31.54
C ASP A 184 6.04 10.28 -32.45
N ASP A 185 6.76 11.24 -31.87
CA ASP A 185 7.43 12.38 -32.53
C ASP A 185 6.50 13.35 -33.28
N SER A 186 5.17 13.22 -33.09
CA SER A 186 4.23 14.24 -33.56
C SER A 186 4.15 15.40 -32.58
N VAL A 187 3.84 16.59 -33.10
CA VAL A 187 3.81 17.83 -32.32
C VAL A 187 2.43 18.45 -32.41
N VAL A 188 1.83 18.67 -31.24
CA VAL A 188 0.51 19.31 -31.10
C VAL A 188 0.68 20.74 -30.59
N LEU A 189 -0.19 21.65 -31.02
CA LEU A 189 -0.29 22.97 -30.42
C LEU A 189 -1.15 22.85 -29.16
N THR A 190 -0.72 23.46 -28.06
CA THR A 190 -1.44 23.39 -26.78
C THR A 190 -1.70 24.77 -26.22
N HIS A 191 -2.88 24.96 -25.63
CA HIS A 191 -3.06 25.98 -24.60
C HIS A 191 -2.37 25.46 -23.34
N VAL A 192 -1.53 26.29 -22.73
CA VAL A 192 -0.82 25.99 -21.49
C VAL A 192 -1.31 26.92 -20.41
N MET A 193 -1.83 26.36 -19.32
CA MET A 193 -2.45 27.12 -18.23
C MET A 193 -2.24 26.43 -16.89
N GLN A 194 -2.29 27.17 -15.80
CA GLN A 194 -2.11 26.61 -14.47
C GLN A 194 -3.45 26.41 -13.76
N ILE A 195 -3.71 25.18 -13.32
CA ILE A 195 -4.88 24.80 -12.54
C ILE A 195 -4.42 24.47 -11.12
N GLN A 196 -5.00 25.14 -10.14
CA GLN A 196 -4.68 24.99 -8.74
C GLN A 196 -5.94 24.63 -7.94
N ASN A 197 -5.81 23.69 -7.02
CA ASN A 197 -6.83 23.42 -6.02
C ASN A 197 -6.21 23.63 -4.65
N GLU A 198 -6.63 24.69 -3.97
CA GLU A 198 -6.13 25.04 -2.63
C GLU A 198 -6.61 24.07 -1.55
N GLU A 199 -7.80 23.48 -1.70
CA GLU A 199 -8.35 22.51 -0.74
C GLU A 199 -7.50 21.24 -0.72
N THR A 200 -7.17 20.70 -1.90
CA THR A 200 -6.37 19.48 -2.02
C THR A 200 -4.86 19.72 -2.12
N GLY A 201 -4.43 20.99 -2.12
CA GLY A 201 -3.02 21.37 -2.21
C GLY A 201 -2.36 21.00 -3.55
N THR A 202 -3.12 20.83 -4.62
CA THR A 202 -2.59 20.46 -5.94
C THR A 202 -2.36 21.68 -6.82
N TRP A 203 -1.31 21.63 -7.65
CA TRP A 203 -0.99 22.69 -8.60
C TRP A 203 -0.35 22.08 -9.85
N PHE A 204 -1.09 22.14 -10.94
CA PHE A 204 -0.67 21.61 -12.24
C PHE A 204 -0.55 22.73 -13.27
N GLU A 205 0.40 22.61 -14.17
CA GLU A 205 0.36 23.24 -15.48
C GLU A 205 -0.21 22.23 -16.47
N ALA A 206 -1.36 22.56 -17.05
CA ALA A 206 -2.13 21.72 -17.95
C ALA A 206 -1.81 22.08 -19.40
N PHE A 207 -1.70 21.05 -20.24
CA PHE A 207 -1.50 21.18 -21.69
C PHE A 207 -2.72 20.63 -22.41
N VAL A 208 -3.58 21.52 -22.89
CA VAL A 208 -4.80 21.15 -23.64
C VAL A 208 -4.56 21.37 -25.12
N ASP A 209 -4.76 20.34 -25.93
CA ASP A 209 -4.61 20.42 -27.39
C ASP A 209 -5.52 21.51 -27.96
N ALA A 210 -4.92 22.45 -28.67
CA ALA A 210 -5.57 23.65 -29.18
C ALA A 210 -6.46 23.39 -30.41
N HIS A 211 -6.58 22.13 -30.84
CA HIS A 211 -7.44 21.70 -31.94
C HIS A 211 -8.48 20.67 -31.51
N THR A 212 -8.12 19.71 -30.66
CA THR A 212 -9.04 18.67 -30.17
C THR A 212 -9.74 19.06 -28.87
N GLY A 213 -9.12 19.93 -28.07
CA GLY A 213 -9.62 20.31 -26.74
C GLY A 213 -9.35 19.26 -25.66
N GLU A 214 -8.55 18.24 -25.96
CA GLU A 214 -8.17 17.17 -25.03
C GLU A 214 -7.01 17.59 -24.13
N LEU A 215 -7.04 17.21 -22.85
CA LEU A 215 -5.91 17.35 -21.95
C LEU A 215 -4.86 16.29 -22.29
N VAL A 216 -3.75 16.70 -22.92
CA VAL A 216 -2.74 15.78 -23.48
C VAL A 216 -1.51 15.60 -22.59
N SER A 217 -1.26 16.51 -21.66
CA SER A 217 -0.16 16.41 -20.71
C SER A 217 -0.38 17.32 -19.50
N ILE A 218 0.42 17.09 -18.44
CA ILE A 218 0.48 17.94 -17.25
C ILE A 218 1.92 18.05 -16.74
N THR A 219 2.27 19.20 -16.17
CA THR A 219 3.41 19.37 -15.25
C THR A 219 2.87 19.57 -13.84
N ASP A 220 3.32 18.76 -12.90
CA ASP A 220 2.94 18.87 -11.50
C ASP A 220 3.96 19.71 -10.76
N PHE A 221 3.52 20.84 -10.19
CA PHE A 221 4.37 21.79 -9.46
C PHE A 221 4.46 21.51 -7.97
N VAL A 222 3.69 20.54 -7.46
CA VAL A 222 3.70 20.21 -6.03
C VAL A 222 4.71 19.11 -5.75
N ALA A 223 5.53 19.33 -4.74
CA ALA A 223 6.47 18.33 -4.25
C ALA A 223 5.72 17.27 -3.45
N LYS A 224 6.00 16.03 -3.82
CA LYS A 224 5.44 14.80 -3.25
C LYS A 224 6.03 14.52 -1.87
N ALA A 225 5.20 14.10 -0.93
CA ALA A 225 5.67 13.75 0.41
C ALA A 225 6.65 12.58 0.31
N SER A 226 7.80 12.69 0.96
CA SER A 226 8.84 11.67 0.88
C SER A 226 9.32 11.27 2.26
N TYR A 227 9.44 9.97 2.49
CA TYR A 227 9.78 9.41 3.80
C TYR A 227 10.97 8.47 3.67
N ARG A 228 12.02 8.68 4.46
CA ARG A 228 13.07 7.67 4.62
C ARG A 228 12.67 6.73 5.75
N VAL A 229 12.15 5.55 5.40
CA VAL A 229 11.51 4.61 6.33
C VAL A 229 11.95 3.18 6.06
N LEU A 230 11.74 2.28 7.01
CA LEU A 230 11.80 0.85 6.76
C LEU A 230 10.52 0.50 5.98
N PRO A 231 10.61 -0.01 4.73
CA PRO A 231 9.43 -0.33 3.95
C PRO A 231 8.48 -1.24 4.73
N PHE A 232 7.19 -1.10 4.46
CA PHE A 232 6.14 -1.78 5.20
C PHE A 232 6.27 -3.31 5.26
N GLN A 233 6.91 -3.93 4.26
CA GLN A 233 7.15 -5.37 4.19
C GLN A 233 8.45 -5.84 4.84
N GLU A 234 9.28 -4.93 5.33
CA GLU A 234 10.54 -5.27 5.98
C GLU A 234 10.35 -5.22 7.51
N GLU A 235 10.76 -6.28 8.20
CA GLU A 235 10.63 -6.46 9.66
C GLU A 235 11.66 -5.62 10.42
N LEU A 236 12.94 -5.73 10.02
CA LEU A 236 14.10 -5.24 10.75
C LEU A 236 14.83 -4.12 10.00
N LEU A 237 15.38 -3.17 10.74
CA LEU A 237 16.15 -2.06 10.16
C LEU A 237 17.39 -2.48 9.35
N THR A 238 17.90 -3.70 9.56
CA THR A 238 19.02 -4.29 8.79
C THR A 238 18.63 -4.64 7.35
N GLN A 239 17.34 -4.80 7.06
CA GLN A 239 16.82 -5.00 5.69
C GLN A 239 16.85 -3.71 4.86
N GLY A 240 17.01 -2.56 5.51
CA GLY A 240 17.42 -1.31 4.89
C GLY A 240 16.28 -0.32 4.67
N PHE A 241 16.56 0.93 5.05
CA PHE A 241 15.65 2.05 4.81
C PHE A 241 15.60 2.43 3.33
N GLN A 242 14.40 2.78 2.86
CA GLN A 242 14.17 3.32 1.52
C GLN A 242 13.55 4.71 1.61
N VAL A 243 13.74 5.52 0.56
CA VAL A 243 12.98 6.75 0.38
C VAL A 243 11.75 6.44 -0.44
N LEU A 244 10.59 6.47 0.21
CA LEU A 244 9.29 6.28 -0.44
C LEU A 244 8.66 7.62 -0.72
N THR A 245 8.08 7.79 -1.91
CA THR A 245 7.45 9.04 -2.36
C THR A 245 5.97 8.81 -2.61
N ASP A 246 5.12 9.63 -1.98
CA ASP A 246 3.66 9.50 -1.91
C ASP A 246 3.16 8.07 -1.63
N PRO A 247 3.57 7.45 -0.50
CA PRO A 247 3.06 6.13 -0.13
C PRO A 247 1.57 6.12 0.27
N GLN A 248 0.95 7.29 0.44
CA GLN A 248 -0.43 7.45 0.88
C GLN A 248 -1.45 7.01 -0.17
N ASP A 249 -2.51 6.35 0.28
CA ASP A 249 -3.66 6.05 -0.57
C ASP A 249 -4.68 7.19 -0.51
N LEU A 250 -4.59 8.11 -1.48
CA LEU A 250 -5.47 9.27 -1.57
C LEU A 250 -6.96 8.95 -1.73
N THR A 251 -7.32 7.69 -1.99
CA THR A 251 -8.73 7.32 -2.10
C THR A 251 -9.42 7.12 -0.74
N VAL A 252 -8.63 6.84 0.30
CA VAL A 252 -9.05 6.58 1.69
C VAL A 252 -8.49 7.61 2.67
N SER A 253 -7.33 8.20 2.34
CA SER A 253 -6.75 9.38 3.00
C SER A 253 -6.80 10.58 2.04
N PRO A 254 -7.99 11.18 1.79
CA PRO A 254 -8.18 12.18 0.72
C PRO A 254 -7.34 13.46 0.89
N GLU A 255 -7.06 13.83 2.13
CA GLU A 255 -6.22 14.99 2.47
C GLU A 255 -4.73 14.63 2.64
N GLY A 256 -4.36 13.39 2.28
CA GLY A 256 -3.08 12.79 2.61
C GLY A 256 -2.86 12.59 4.11
N TRP A 257 -1.64 12.24 4.49
CA TRP A 257 -1.31 11.95 5.89
C TRP A 257 -0.95 13.19 6.71
N HIS A 258 -0.67 14.33 6.08
CA HIS A 258 -0.24 15.58 6.74
C HIS A 258 -1.34 16.64 6.80
N SER A 259 -2.57 16.22 7.06
CA SER A 259 -3.70 17.11 7.33
C SER A 259 -4.56 16.45 8.40
N ASP A 260 -5.08 17.22 9.37
CA ASP A 260 -6.05 16.70 10.36
C ASP A 260 -7.51 16.81 9.87
N GLY A 261 -7.69 17.06 8.56
CA GLY A 261 -8.98 17.31 7.93
C GLY A 261 -9.52 18.73 8.13
N THR A 262 -8.77 19.60 8.82
CA THR A 262 -9.05 21.05 8.93
C THR A 262 -7.83 21.90 8.61
N THR A 263 -6.64 21.44 9.00
CA THR A 263 -5.38 22.16 8.86
C THR A 263 -4.29 21.21 8.37
N SER A 264 -3.60 21.63 7.31
CA SER A 264 -2.40 20.95 6.83
C SER A 264 -1.24 21.16 7.81
N THR A 265 -0.41 20.14 7.97
CA THR A 265 0.76 20.14 8.85
C THR A 265 2.03 19.92 8.04
N THR A 266 3.18 20.24 8.65
CA THR A 266 4.51 19.93 8.10
C THR A 266 5.32 19.09 9.08
N VAL A 267 4.62 18.35 9.93
CA VAL A 267 5.17 17.52 11.00
C VAL A 267 4.56 16.12 10.95
N THR A 268 5.07 15.16 11.74
CA THR A 268 4.53 13.79 11.88
C THR A 268 3.15 13.75 12.59
N ALA A 269 2.18 14.49 12.07
CA ALA A 269 0.82 14.57 12.57
C ALA A 269 -0.20 14.83 11.45
N GLY A 270 -1.33 14.13 11.49
CA GLY A 270 -2.47 14.36 10.61
C GLY A 270 -3.72 13.66 11.10
N ASN A 271 -4.55 13.21 10.15
CA ASN A 271 -5.89 12.71 10.42
C ASN A 271 -5.88 11.34 11.07
N ASN A 272 -5.03 10.44 10.59
CA ASN A 272 -5.04 9.03 11.02
C ASN A 272 -4.13 8.82 12.24
N ALA A 273 -3.02 9.57 12.32
CA ALA A 273 -2.01 9.38 13.35
C ALA A 273 -1.28 10.68 13.76
N ILE A 274 -0.70 10.65 14.96
CA ILE A 274 0.33 11.59 15.42
C ILE A 274 1.46 10.83 16.11
N SER A 275 2.70 11.04 15.66
CA SER A 275 3.91 10.43 16.25
C SER A 275 4.79 11.48 16.91
N PHE A 276 5.10 11.27 18.19
CA PHE A 276 5.76 12.24 19.07
C PHE A 276 6.66 11.56 20.11
N LYS A 277 7.45 12.34 20.85
CA LYS A 277 8.22 11.86 22.01
C LYS A 277 7.88 12.69 23.25
N GLY A 278 7.38 12.04 24.30
CA GLY A 278 6.99 12.71 25.55
C GLY A 278 5.65 13.44 25.43
N ALA A 279 5.63 14.67 24.90
CA ALA A 279 4.40 15.43 24.70
C ALA A 279 3.95 15.38 23.24
N GLN A 280 2.63 15.39 22.97
CA GLN A 280 2.10 15.41 21.59
C GLN A 280 2.54 16.63 20.76
N THR A 281 3.02 17.69 21.41
CA THR A 281 3.61 18.86 20.74
C THR A 281 5.05 18.61 20.25
N ALA A 282 5.72 17.56 20.71
CA ALA A 282 7.09 17.20 20.36
C ALA A 282 7.10 16.19 19.20
N THR A 283 6.65 16.63 18.02
CA THR A 283 6.65 15.90 16.74
C THR A 283 7.93 16.17 15.93
N THR A 284 8.13 15.45 14.83
CA THR A 284 9.25 15.71 13.90
C THR A 284 8.76 16.62 12.79
N SER A 285 9.45 17.74 12.54
CA SER A 285 9.20 18.60 11.37
C SER A 285 9.89 18.06 10.12
N GLN A 286 9.37 18.40 8.94
CA GLN A 286 10.03 18.09 7.67
C GLN A 286 11.50 18.55 7.66
N SER A 287 12.38 17.70 7.14
CA SER A 287 13.82 17.95 6.97
C SER A 287 14.13 18.99 5.88
N SER A 288 13.24 19.14 4.90
CA SER A 288 13.24 20.20 3.89
C SER A 288 11.81 20.47 3.40
N PRO A 289 11.53 21.64 2.77
CA PRO A 289 10.20 21.94 2.23
C PRO A 289 9.69 20.86 1.28
N GLY A 290 8.37 20.70 1.19
CA GLY A 290 7.72 19.69 0.33
C GLY A 290 7.43 18.36 1.03
N LEU A 291 7.24 18.38 2.35
CA LEU A 291 6.96 17.19 3.16
C LEU A 291 8.04 16.11 3.03
N ASN A 292 9.30 16.55 3.04
CA ASN A 292 10.45 15.67 3.00
C ASN A 292 10.85 15.28 4.43
N PHE A 293 10.61 14.03 4.82
CA PHE A 293 10.97 13.44 6.10
C PHE A 293 12.14 12.45 5.91
N ILE A 294 13.33 12.99 5.61
CA ILE A 294 14.52 12.20 5.28
C ILE A 294 15.50 12.24 6.44
N PHE A 295 15.34 11.30 7.38
CA PHE A 295 16.21 11.18 8.55
C PHE A 295 17.06 9.90 8.45
N VAL A 296 18.38 10.08 8.44
CA VAL A 296 19.32 8.97 8.31
C VAL A 296 19.65 8.43 9.70
N GLN A 297 18.93 7.37 10.09
CA GLN A 297 19.20 6.64 11.32
C GLN A 297 20.65 6.11 11.34
N ASN A 298 21.28 6.16 12.50
CA ASN A 298 22.61 5.63 12.76
C ASN A 298 22.51 4.53 13.84
N PRO A 299 22.73 3.24 13.49
CA PRO A 299 22.63 2.13 14.43
C PRO A 299 23.81 2.04 15.41
N ASP A 300 24.92 2.73 15.14
CA ASP A 300 26.14 2.66 15.97
C ASP A 300 26.13 3.63 17.15
N VAL A 301 25.09 4.47 17.26
CA VAL A 301 24.94 5.48 18.33
C VAL A 301 23.66 5.26 19.11
N ALA A 302 23.57 5.87 20.28
CA ALA A 302 22.40 5.71 21.14
C ALA A 302 21.09 6.05 20.40
N PRO A 303 20.01 5.25 20.60
CA PRO A 303 18.72 5.51 19.96
C PRO A 303 18.12 6.85 20.38
N THR A 304 18.55 7.40 21.52
CA THR A 304 18.10 8.69 22.06
C THR A 304 18.71 9.91 21.37
N THR A 305 19.66 9.74 20.44
CA THR A 305 20.15 10.84 19.61
C THR A 305 19.03 11.41 18.73
N GLN A 306 19.05 12.71 18.46
CA GLN A 306 17.95 13.40 17.77
C GLN A 306 17.61 12.77 16.41
N VAL A 307 18.64 12.43 15.62
CA VAL A 307 18.44 11.81 14.29
C VAL A 307 17.74 10.45 14.37
N ASN A 308 18.03 9.65 15.40
CA ASN A 308 17.40 8.35 15.61
C ASN A 308 15.96 8.50 16.13
N VAL A 309 15.72 9.49 17.00
CA VAL A 309 14.37 9.86 17.46
C VAL A 309 13.50 10.36 16.29
N ASP A 310 14.08 11.15 15.38
CA ASP A 310 13.39 11.61 14.18
C ASP A 310 13.03 10.45 13.25
N ALA A 311 13.97 9.53 13.01
CA ALA A 311 13.73 8.33 12.22
C ALA A 311 12.64 7.43 12.85
N ALA A 312 12.65 7.23 14.16
CA ALA A 312 11.63 6.46 14.88
C ALA A 312 10.23 7.07 14.76
N ARG A 313 10.11 8.40 14.91
CA ARG A 313 8.83 9.11 14.74
C ARG A 313 8.31 9.03 13.30
N VAL A 314 9.20 9.16 12.32
CA VAL A 314 8.86 9.08 10.90
C VAL A 314 8.46 7.66 10.50
N ASN A 315 9.18 6.64 10.98
CA ASN A 315 8.87 5.23 10.70
C ASN A 315 7.49 4.84 11.26
N THR A 316 7.24 5.08 12.55
CA THR A 316 5.94 4.77 13.16
C THR A 316 4.78 5.55 12.54
N PHE A 317 4.99 6.82 12.18
CA PHE A 317 3.99 7.60 11.46
C PHE A 317 3.67 6.97 10.08
N TYR A 318 4.69 6.54 9.34
CA TYR A 318 4.52 5.86 8.05
C TYR A 318 3.78 4.52 8.21
N ILE A 319 4.20 3.66 9.14
CA ILE A 319 3.58 2.33 9.32
C ILE A 319 2.12 2.46 9.76
N VAL A 320 1.81 3.30 10.75
CA VAL A 320 0.43 3.43 11.24
C VAL A 320 -0.51 4.02 10.18
N ASN A 321 -0.05 4.99 9.38
CA ASN A 321 -0.84 5.48 8.25
C ASN A 321 -1.00 4.43 7.14
N THR A 322 0.06 3.65 6.84
CA THR A 322 -0.03 2.56 5.86
C THR A 322 -1.03 1.49 6.29
N MET A 323 -1.02 1.10 7.57
CA MET A 323 -2.00 0.18 8.15
C MET A 323 -3.42 0.75 8.11
N HIS A 324 -3.59 2.05 8.40
CA HIS A 324 -4.89 2.72 8.29
C HIS A 324 -5.44 2.58 6.87
N ASP A 325 -4.65 2.97 5.87
CA ASP A 325 -5.07 2.95 4.48
C ASP A 325 -5.40 1.52 4.01
N LEU A 326 -4.56 0.55 4.39
CA LEU A 326 -4.77 -0.88 4.14
C LEU A 326 -6.09 -1.37 4.75
N TRP A 327 -6.31 -1.15 6.04
CA TRP A 327 -7.52 -1.62 6.72
C TRP A 327 -8.78 -0.93 6.24
N TYR A 328 -8.70 0.35 5.84
CA TYR A 328 -9.82 1.07 5.25
C TYR A 328 -10.31 0.36 3.98
N ARG A 329 -9.39 -0.06 3.10
CA ARG A 329 -9.72 -0.86 1.90
C ARG A 329 -10.42 -2.18 2.24
N TYR A 330 -10.11 -2.76 3.40
CA TYR A 330 -10.76 -3.96 3.95
C TYR A 330 -11.93 -3.65 4.89
N GLY A 331 -12.42 -2.41 4.85
CA GLY A 331 -13.67 -1.97 5.43
C GLY A 331 -13.58 -1.53 6.89
N PHE A 332 -12.39 -1.39 7.48
CA PHE A 332 -12.24 -0.67 8.75
C PHE A 332 -12.33 0.84 8.48
N THR A 333 -13.54 1.28 8.22
CA THR A 333 -13.90 2.66 7.89
C THR A 333 -14.43 3.38 9.11
N GLU A 334 -14.80 4.65 8.96
CA GLU A 334 -15.33 5.49 10.02
C GLU A 334 -16.58 4.86 10.67
N ALA A 335 -17.55 4.42 9.84
CA ALA A 335 -18.74 3.72 10.34
C ALA A 335 -18.43 2.36 10.99
N ALA A 336 -17.24 1.80 10.72
CA ALA A 336 -16.72 0.58 11.34
C ALA A 336 -15.68 0.89 12.43
N PHE A 337 -15.75 2.08 13.03
CA PHE A 337 -15.02 2.47 14.25
C PHE A 337 -13.50 2.56 14.06
N ASN A 338 -13.05 3.02 12.90
CA ASN A 338 -11.64 3.29 12.66
C ASN A 338 -11.12 4.50 13.48
N PHE A 339 -9.81 4.77 13.36
CA PHE A 339 -9.16 5.86 14.09
C PHE A 339 -8.91 7.04 13.14
N GLN A 340 -9.71 8.10 13.25
CA GLN A 340 -9.59 9.32 12.45
C GLN A 340 -9.94 10.56 13.27
N ASN A 341 -9.19 11.65 13.09
CA ASN A 341 -9.52 12.91 13.75
C ASN A 341 -10.80 13.53 13.16
N ASN A 342 -10.89 13.54 11.84
CA ASN A 342 -12.04 13.95 11.05
C ASN A 342 -12.55 12.76 10.22
N ASN A 343 -13.85 12.50 10.33
CA ASN A 343 -14.55 11.41 9.64
C ASN A 343 -15.22 11.86 8.33
N PHE A 344 -15.10 13.14 7.96
CA PHE A 344 -15.67 13.71 6.73
C PHE A 344 -17.18 13.48 6.55
N GLY A 345 -17.91 13.24 7.64
CA GLY A 345 -19.34 12.90 7.61
C GLY A 345 -19.67 11.45 7.24
N ASN A 346 -18.68 10.56 7.14
CA ASN A 346 -18.85 9.15 6.72
C ASN A 346 -19.37 8.21 7.81
N GLY A 347 -19.72 8.74 9.00
CA GLY A 347 -20.21 7.96 10.15
C GLY A 347 -19.15 7.78 11.24
N GLY A 348 -19.42 6.91 12.22
CA GLY A 348 -18.56 6.71 13.38
C GLY A 348 -18.44 7.92 14.31
N ARG A 349 -17.45 7.89 15.19
CA ARG A 349 -17.09 9.02 16.07
C ARG A 349 -15.62 9.38 15.88
N GLY A 350 -15.35 10.52 15.26
CA GLY A 350 -13.98 11.02 15.07
C GLY A 350 -13.36 11.61 16.35
N ASN A 351 -12.33 12.44 16.16
CA ASN A 351 -11.41 12.93 17.20
C ASN A 351 -10.65 11.80 17.90
N ASP A 352 -10.33 10.74 17.15
CA ASP A 352 -9.79 9.52 17.73
C ASP A 352 -8.62 8.92 16.94
N ARG A 353 -7.89 9.75 16.20
CA ARG A 353 -6.62 9.34 15.55
C ARG A 353 -5.70 8.59 16.51
N VAL A 354 -4.87 7.70 15.98
CA VAL A 354 -3.87 6.97 16.76
C VAL A 354 -2.81 7.95 17.29
N THR A 355 -2.49 7.86 18.57
CA THR A 355 -1.43 8.63 19.21
C THR A 355 -0.24 7.71 19.48
N ILE A 356 0.95 8.08 19.02
CA ILE A 356 2.14 7.22 19.06
C ILE A 356 3.25 7.94 19.83
N SER A 357 3.54 7.44 21.02
CA SER A 357 4.65 7.92 21.86
C SER A 357 5.87 7.03 21.60
N VAL A 358 6.87 7.52 20.87
CA VAL A 358 8.12 6.79 20.65
C VAL A 358 9.10 7.02 21.79
N GLN A 359 9.88 5.99 22.12
CA GLN A 359 10.83 6.00 23.24
C GLN A 359 10.15 6.49 24.53
N ASP A 360 8.94 6.00 24.79
CA ASP A 360 8.14 6.42 25.92
C ASP A 360 8.83 6.02 27.23
N ALA A 361 8.99 6.98 28.14
CA ALA A 361 9.79 6.79 29.35
C ALA A 361 9.07 5.94 30.44
N ASN A 362 7.83 5.51 30.20
CA ASN A 362 7.06 4.71 31.14
C ASN A 362 7.30 3.21 31.02
N GLY A 363 8.18 2.77 30.10
CA GLY A 363 8.49 1.37 29.88
C GLY A 363 9.86 1.16 29.24
N ILE A 364 10.29 -0.09 29.28
CA ILE A 364 11.47 -0.62 28.60
C ILE A 364 11.17 -2.08 28.24
N ASP A 365 11.85 -2.59 27.22
CA ASP A 365 11.76 -3.99 26.76
C ASP A 365 10.33 -4.47 26.45
N ASN A 366 9.51 -3.57 25.90
CA ASN A 366 8.12 -3.86 25.57
C ASN A 366 7.54 -2.84 24.57
N ALA A 367 6.25 -2.97 24.27
CA ALA A 367 5.40 -1.94 23.71
C ALA A 367 3.96 -2.14 24.24
N ASP A 368 3.06 -1.19 24.00
CA ASP A 368 1.63 -1.41 24.24
C ASP A 368 0.73 -0.50 23.41
N PHE A 369 -0.50 -0.98 23.20
CA PHE A 369 -1.59 -0.20 22.62
C PHE A 369 -2.85 -0.19 23.51
N ALA A 370 -3.25 0.99 23.95
CA ALA A 370 -4.53 1.19 24.63
C ALA A 370 -5.64 1.48 23.62
N THR A 371 -6.71 0.67 23.63
CA THR A 371 -7.87 0.80 22.73
C THR A 371 -9.14 1.19 23.48
N PRO A 372 -9.41 2.49 23.69
CA PRO A 372 -10.69 2.94 24.22
C PRO A 372 -11.81 2.81 23.15
N PRO A 373 -13.08 2.95 23.55
CA PRO A 373 -14.22 2.99 22.63
C PRO A 373 -14.09 4.06 21.53
N ASP A 374 -14.85 3.88 20.44
CA ASP A 374 -14.99 4.81 19.32
C ASP A 374 -15.20 6.27 19.76
N GLY A 375 -14.46 7.19 19.14
CA GLY A 375 -14.41 8.60 19.53
C GLY A 375 -13.39 8.95 20.62
N GLN A 376 -12.50 8.01 20.97
CA GLN A 376 -11.34 8.25 21.82
C GLN A 376 -10.08 7.69 21.17
N SER A 377 -9.02 8.49 21.12
CA SER A 377 -7.75 8.08 20.51
C SER A 377 -7.21 6.77 21.07
N GLY A 378 -6.87 5.85 20.18
CA GLY A 378 -5.94 4.77 20.48
C GLY A 378 -4.58 5.32 20.88
N ARG A 379 -3.90 4.70 21.84
CA ARG A 379 -2.58 5.15 22.30
C ARG A 379 -1.57 4.02 22.23
N MET A 380 -0.65 4.14 21.29
CA MET A 380 0.53 3.30 21.14
C MET A 380 1.70 3.91 21.91
N ARG A 381 2.40 3.08 22.68
CA ARG A 381 3.66 3.42 23.34
C ARG A 381 4.73 2.45 22.86
N MET A 382 5.76 2.99 22.23
CA MET A 382 6.94 2.22 21.81
C MET A 382 8.07 2.47 22.80
N PHE A 383 8.68 1.42 23.32
CA PHE A 383 9.79 1.55 24.27
C PHE A 383 11.15 1.26 23.62
N LEU A 384 12.20 1.71 24.32
CA LEU A 384 13.56 1.25 24.07
C LEU A 384 13.75 -0.14 24.68
N TRP A 385 14.73 -0.86 24.16
CA TRP A 385 15.12 -2.19 24.63
C TRP A 385 16.59 -2.18 25.06
N ASP A 386 16.89 -2.59 26.29
CA ASP A 386 18.23 -2.51 26.89
C ASP A 386 19.03 -3.82 26.90
N LEU A 387 18.55 -4.79 26.12
CA LEU A 387 19.19 -6.09 25.94
C LEU A 387 20.46 -6.06 25.07
N THR A 388 20.78 -4.90 24.48
CA THR A 388 21.93 -4.69 23.60
C THR A 388 22.65 -3.38 23.87
N ASN A 389 23.87 -3.23 23.34
CA ASN A 389 24.63 -2.00 23.43
C ASN A 389 25.18 -1.58 22.04
N PRO A 390 24.71 -0.45 21.46
CA PRO A 390 23.68 0.46 21.99
C PRO A 390 22.31 -0.21 22.13
N MET A 391 21.45 0.35 23.01
CA MET A 391 20.04 -0.04 23.13
C MET A 391 19.34 0.00 21.76
N ARG A 392 18.34 -0.87 21.56
CA ARG A 392 17.53 -0.91 20.33
C ARG A 392 16.20 -0.18 20.55
N ASP A 393 15.63 0.36 19.47
CA ASP A 393 14.39 1.12 19.50
C ASP A 393 13.27 0.30 18.85
N GLY A 394 12.25 -0.09 19.64
CA GLY A 394 11.13 -0.88 19.13
C GLY A 394 10.30 -0.16 18.07
N ALA A 395 10.42 1.17 17.95
CA ALA A 395 9.79 1.94 16.88
C ALA A 395 10.41 1.71 15.48
N LEU A 396 11.53 0.98 15.40
CA LEU A 396 12.28 0.68 14.17
C LEU A 396 12.32 -0.83 13.86
N GLU A 397 11.38 -1.58 14.40
CA GLU A 397 11.11 -2.99 14.13
C GLU A 397 9.61 -3.11 13.86
N ASN A 398 9.26 -3.37 12.61
CA ASN A 398 7.94 -3.08 12.05
C ASN A 398 6.87 -4.08 12.53
N ASP A 399 7.22 -5.35 12.74
CA ASP A 399 6.35 -6.36 13.35
C ASP A 399 5.78 -5.89 14.69
N ILE A 400 6.58 -5.25 15.56
CA ILE A 400 6.13 -4.71 16.85
C ILE A 400 5.14 -3.55 16.61
N VAL A 401 5.45 -2.62 15.70
CA VAL A 401 4.56 -1.48 15.41
C VAL A 401 3.22 -1.98 14.84
N VAL A 402 3.26 -2.95 13.92
CA VAL A 402 2.07 -3.57 13.32
C VAL A 402 1.28 -4.35 14.36
N HIS A 403 1.95 -5.14 15.20
CA HIS A 403 1.35 -5.89 16.31
C HIS A 403 0.54 -4.95 17.22
N GLU A 404 1.18 -3.90 17.73
CA GLU A 404 0.53 -2.96 18.64
C GLU A 404 -0.65 -2.25 17.96
N ASN A 405 -0.48 -1.80 16.71
CA ASN A 405 -1.58 -1.14 16.00
C ASN A 405 -2.78 -2.08 15.81
N THR A 406 -2.53 -3.38 15.64
CA THR A 406 -3.55 -4.41 15.43
C THR A 406 -4.39 -4.70 16.67
N HIS A 407 -3.86 -4.45 17.87
CA HIS A 407 -4.72 -4.42 19.06
C HIS A 407 -5.81 -3.35 18.93
N GLY A 408 -5.52 -2.21 18.33
CA GLY A 408 -6.48 -1.18 17.97
C GLY A 408 -7.60 -1.71 17.09
N LEU A 409 -7.23 -2.32 15.95
CA LEU A 409 -8.18 -2.93 15.01
C LEU A 409 -9.08 -3.98 15.68
N SER A 410 -8.47 -4.97 16.32
CA SER A 410 -9.20 -6.13 16.85
C SER A 410 -10.14 -5.75 18.01
N ASN A 411 -9.72 -4.83 18.89
CA ASN A 411 -10.56 -4.33 19.98
C ASN A 411 -11.67 -3.37 19.50
N ARG A 412 -11.43 -2.56 18.45
CA ARG A 412 -12.48 -1.72 17.85
C ARG A 412 -13.53 -2.56 17.12
N LEU A 413 -13.13 -3.56 16.34
CA LEU A 413 -14.10 -4.39 15.62
C LEU A 413 -14.88 -5.33 16.55
N THR A 414 -14.18 -6.01 17.48
CA THR A 414 -14.83 -6.98 18.36
C THR A 414 -15.76 -6.29 19.35
N GLY A 415 -17.04 -6.63 19.31
CA GLY A 415 -18.05 -5.98 20.15
C GLY A 415 -18.39 -4.54 19.73
N GLY A 416 -18.16 -4.19 18.47
CA GLY A 416 -18.76 -3.03 17.81
C GLY A 416 -18.34 -1.67 18.37
N GLY A 417 -17.04 -1.39 18.37
CA GLY A 417 -16.47 -0.09 18.72
C GLY A 417 -16.34 0.16 20.22
N THR A 418 -16.59 -0.85 21.06
CA THR A 418 -16.58 -0.67 22.52
C THR A 418 -15.19 -0.83 23.15
N GLY A 419 -14.28 -1.56 22.52
CA GLY A 419 -12.96 -1.87 23.09
C GLY A 419 -12.98 -2.81 24.30
N ARG A 420 -14.11 -3.47 24.61
CA ARG A 420 -14.32 -4.22 25.87
C ARG A 420 -14.26 -5.74 25.73
N CYS A 421 -14.18 -6.26 24.50
CA CYS A 421 -14.59 -7.64 24.25
C CYS A 421 -13.44 -8.66 24.18
N LEU A 422 -12.19 -8.21 24.23
CA LEU A 422 -10.99 -9.07 24.26
C LEU A 422 -10.29 -9.05 25.62
N GLN A 423 -11.07 -9.09 26.70
CA GLN A 423 -10.56 -8.89 28.07
C GLN A 423 -10.45 -10.19 28.89
N THR A 424 -11.07 -11.29 28.45
CA THR A 424 -10.91 -12.61 29.08
C THR A 424 -9.59 -13.24 28.65
N LEU A 425 -9.08 -14.22 29.38
CA LEU A 425 -7.78 -14.85 29.10
C LEU A 425 -7.68 -15.40 27.66
N GLU A 426 -8.71 -16.12 27.22
CA GLU A 426 -8.79 -16.68 25.87
C GLU A 426 -9.03 -15.60 24.79
N ALA A 427 -9.94 -14.65 25.03
CA ALA A 427 -10.21 -13.60 24.06
C ALA A 427 -9.04 -12.62 23.91
N GLY A 428 -8.40 -12.21 25.00
CA GLY A 428 -7.17 -11.41 24.97
C GLY A 428 -6.02 -12.17 24.32
N GLY A 429 -5.94 -13.47 24.56
CA GLY A 429 -5.01 -14.35 23.88
C GLY A 429 -5.21 -14.43 22.36
N MET A 430 -6.45 -14.39 21.86
CA MET A 430 -6.71 -14.21 20.43
C MET A 430 -6.30 -12.82 19.94
N GLY A 431 -6.49 -11.78 20.77
CA GLY A 431 -5.98 -10.43 20.54
C GLY A 431 -4.50 -10.42 20.17
N GLU A 432 -3.66 -11.05 21.00
CA GLU A 432 -2.23 -11.24 20.73
C GLU A 432 -1.97 -12.02 19.42
N GLY A 433 -2.73 -13.08 19.19
CA GLY A 433 -2.59 -13.92 17.98
C GLY A 433 -2.94 -13.21 16.69
N TRP A 434 -3.99 -12.40 16.68
CA TRP A 434 -4.35 -11.59 15.53
C TRP A 434 -3.29 -10.52 15.25
N SER A 435 -2.70 -9.95 16.31
CA SER A 435 -1.62 -8.97 16.18
C SER A 435 -0.35 -9.59 15.60
N ASP A 436 0.08 -10.77 16.07
CA ASP A 436 1.23 -11.48 15.48
C ASP A 436 0.97 -11.93 14.04
N ALA A 437 -0.23 -12.45 13.76
CA ALA A 437 -0.60 -12.84 12.39
C ALA A 437 -0.62 -11.65 11.43
N MET A 438 -1.00 -10.47 11.91
CA MET A 438 -0.98 -9.25 11.11
C MET A 438 0.45 -8.86 10.75
N ALA A 439 1.37 -8.88 11.71
CA ALA A 439 2.78 -8.59 11.48
C ALA A 439 3.37 -9.53 10.41
N ASP A 440 3.14 -10.84 10.55
CA ASP A 440 3.53 -11.85 9.55
C ASP A 440 2.97 -11.50 8.15
N TRP A 441 1.66 -11.25 8.05
CA TRP A 441 1.04 -10.95 6.77
C TRP A 441 1.56 -9.68 6.10
N THR A 442 1.97 -8.68 6.88
CA THR A 442 2.54 -7.45 6.32
C THR A 442 3.93 -7.68 5.72
N GLU A 443 4.66 -8.69 6.19
CA GLU A 443 6.03 -9.02 5.78
C GLU A 443 6.10 -10.06 4.65
N LYS A 444 4.97 -10.71 4.31
CA LYS A 444 4.90 -11.64 3.18
C LYS A 444 5.10 -10.93 1.84
N THR A 445 6.19 -11.27 1.16
CA THR A 445 6.54 -10.76 -0.19
C THR A 445 6.40 -11.81 -1.30
N SER A 446 6.07 -13.05 -0.97
CA SER A 446 5.93 -14.14 -1.94
C SER A 446 4.89 -15.18 -1.51
N ALA A 447 4.61 -16.15 -2.37
CA ALA A 447 3.75 -17.29 -2.03
C ALA A 447 4.42 -18.31 -1.10
N ALA A 448 5.71 -18.17 -0.81
CA ALA A 448 6.36 -18.99 0.20
C ALA A 448 5.85 -18.61 1.60
N VAL A 449 5.66 -19.62 2.45
CA VAL A 449 5.25 -19.45 3.86
C VAL A 449 6.41 -19.93 4.74
N PRO A 450 7.49 -19.14 4.88
CA PRO A 450 8.58 -19.49 5.76
C PRO A 450 8.14 -19.42 7.23
N ASP A 451 8.95 -20.02 8.10
CA ASP A 451 8.77 -19.88 9.54
C ASP A 451 9.05 -18.44 9.96
N GLU A 452 8.18 -17.86 10.78
CA GLU A 452 8.29 -16.46 11.21
C GLU A 452 8.56 -16.35 12.70
N VAL A 453 9.34 -15.32 13.05
CA VAL A 453 9.67 -14.92 14.42
C VAL A 453 9.31 -13.44 14.59
N LEU A 454 9.18 -12.99 15.84
CA LEU A 454 8.92 -11.58 16.14
C LEU A 454 9.92 -11.06 17.16
N GLY A 455 10.23 -9.77 17.09
CA GLY A 455 11.06 -9.06 18.05
C GLY A 455 12.51 -9.54 18.06
N GLN A 456 12.98 -10.18 17.00
CA GLN A 456 14.32 -10.78 16.95
C GLN A 456 15.43 -9.73 16.98
N TYR A 457 15.18 -8.54 16.42
CA TYR A 457 16.17 -7.48 16.46
C TYR A 457 16.22 -6.85 17.84
N VAL A 458 15.14 -6.41 18.46
CA VAL A 458 15.23 -5.73 19.76
C VAL A 458 15.85 -6.58 20.88
N ILE A 459 15.71 -7.91 20.82
CA ILE A 459 16.27 -8.83 21.84
C ILE A 459 17.63 -9.46 21.46
N ASP A 460 18.11 -9.28 20.22
CA ASP A 460 19.33 -9.92 19.70
C ASP A 460 19.33 -11.44 19.74
N ASP A 461 18.16 -12.05 19.51
CA ASP A 461 17.98 -13.50 19.47
C ASP A 461 17.19 -13.88 18.22
N PRO A 462 17.76 -14.68 17.29
CA PRO A 462 17.05 -15.13 16.10
C PRO A 462 15.85 -16.05 16.41
N ALA A 463 15.69 -16.51 17.65
CA ALA A 463 14.49 -17.22 18.07
C ALA A 463 13.29 -16.29 18.32
N GLY A 464 13.52 -14.98 18.47
CA GLY A 464 12.48 -13.99 18.77
C GLY A 464 11.88 -14.13 20.18
N ILE A 465 10.87 -13.31 20.46
CA ILE A 465 10.24 -13.22 21.80
C ILE A 465 9.27 -14.37 22.09
N ARG A 466 8.89 -15.14 21.06
CA ARG A 466 7.89 -16.18 21.15
C ARG A 466 8.57 -17.54 21.35
N SER A 467 8.09 -18.34 22.30
CA SER A 467 8.60 -19.70 22.59
C SER A 467 8.80 -20.68 21.41
N HIS A 468 8.13 -20.46 20.28
CA HIS A 468 8.31 -21.22 19.03
C HIS A 468 8.05 -20.25 17.87
N PRO A 469 8.74 -20.43 16.72
CA PRO A 469 8.37 -19.77 15.48
C PRO A 469 6.94 -20.09 15.06
N TYR A 470 6.30 -19.16 14.34
CA TYR A 470 5.10 -19.46 13.59
C TYR A 470 5.48 -20.34 12.40
N SER A 471 4.96 -21.56 12.37
CA SER A 471 5.39 -22.58 11.39
C SER A 471 4.22 -23.47 11.00
N THR A 472 4.22 -23.89 9.74
CA THR A 472 3.34 -24.96 9.23
C THR A 472 3.81 -26.35 9.67
N SER A 473 5.05 -26.47 10.17
CA SER A 473 5.59 -27.72 10.68
C SER A 473 5.19 -27.97 12.13
N ALA A 474 4.51 -29.08 12.36
CA ALA A 474 4.18 -29.59 13.70
C ALA A 474 5.40 -29.89 14.57
N ASP A 475 6.56 -30.14 13.94
CA ASP A 475 7.82 -30.43 14.64
C ASP A 475 8.50 -29.15 15.12
N VAL A 476 8.33 -28.04 14.38
CA VAL A 476 8.85 -26.71 14.75
C VAL A 476 7.92 -26.03 15.75
N ASN A 477 6.61 -26.08 15.50
CA ASN A 477 5.59 -25.56 16.40
C ASN A 477 4.59 -26.66 16.83
N PRO A 478 4.80 -27.28 18.00
CA PRO A 478 3.96 -28.38 18.48
C PRO A 478 2.69 -27.91 19.20
N LEU A 479 2.42 -26.60 19.28
CA LEU A 479 1.29 -26.07 20.05
C LEU A 479 -0.05 -26.41 19.39
N ARG A 480 -1.04 -26.75 20.21
CA ARG A 480 -2.40 -27.14 19.80
C ARG A 480 -3.43 -26.46 20.68
N TYR A 481 -4.72 -26.56 20.34
CA TYR A 481 -5.78 -26.05 21.19
C TYR A 481 -5.75 -26.69 22.59
N SER A 482 -5.44 -27.99 22.69
CA SER A 482 -5.26 -28.68 23.98
C SER A 482 -4.14 -28.12 24.84
N SER A 483 -3.13 -27.46 24.24
CA SER A 483 -2.05 -26.81 24.99
C SER A 483 -2.61 -25.75 25.94
N LEU A 484 -3.71 -25.08 25.58
CA LEU A 484 -4.37 -24.02 26.36
C LEU A 484 -4.76 -24.44 27.79
N GLN A 485 -5.01 -25.73 28.02
CA GLN A 485 -5.36 -26.26 29.35
C GLN A 485 -4.28 -25.99 30.40
N THR A 486 -3.03 -25.77 29.98
CA THR A 486 -1.87 -25.59 30.85
C THR A 486 -1.34 -24.17 30.87
N LEU A 487 -2.03 -23.22 30.22
CA LEU A 487 -1.55 -21.86 29.97
C LEU A 487 -2.37 -20.83 30.74
N ASN A 488 -1.68 -19.89 31.39
CA ASN A 488 -2.27 -19.02 32.41
C ASN A 488 -2.11 -17.53 32.08
N GLU A 489 -1.50 -17.20 30.95
CA GLU A 489 -1.13 -15.84 30.56
C GLU A 489 -1.62 -15.55 29.13
N THR A 490 -2.09 -14.32 28.92
CA THR A 490 -2.46 -13.79 27.59
C THR A 490 -1.24 -13.71 26.67
N LEU A 491 -0.11 -13.25 27.22
CA LEU A 491 1.01 -12.65 26.50
C LEU A 491 1.95 -13.60 25.76
N ALA A 492 1.77 -14.93 25.81
CA ALA A 492 2.83 -15.80 25.29
C ALA A 492 2.42 -17.10 24.61
N LYS A 493 1.17 -17.58 24.71
CA LYS A 493 0.89 -18.95 24.25
C LYS A 493 -0.50 -19.20 23.64
N PHE A 494 -1.44 -18.27 23.75
CA PHE A 494 -2.75 -18.38 23.12
C PHE A 494 -2.74 -17.98 21.64
N GLY A 495 -2.09 -16.87 21.30
CA GLY A 495 -1.96 -16.40 19.91
C GLY A 495 -1.32 -17.40 18.96
N LYS A 496 -0.53 -18.34 19.51
CA LYS A 496 0.18 -19.40 18.77
C LYS A 496 -0.73 -20.48 18.21
N SER A 497 -1.70 -20.97 18.99
CA SER A 497 -2.63 -22.01 18.53
C SER A 497 -3.70 -21.45 17.57
N PHE A 498 -4.08 -20.18 17.76
CA PHE A 498 -5.04 -19.50 16.88
C PHE A 498 -4.39 -19.03 15.57
N SER A 499 -3.15 -18.51 15.62
CA SER A 499 -2.37 -18.19 14.41
C SER A 499 -2.11 -19.46 13.59
N PHE A 500 -1.74 -20.60 14.21
CA PHE A 500 -1.65 -21.89 13.49
C PHE A 500 -2.96 -22.27 12.77
N SER A 501 -4.12 -21.91 13.33
CA SER A 501 -5.43 -22.17 12.68
C SER A 501 -5.67 -21.20 11.50
N LEU A 502 -5.21 -19.96 11.58
CA LEU A 502 -5.24 -18.97 10.50
C LEU A 502 -4.23 -19.29 9.37
N THR A 503 -3.02 -19.76 9.70
CA THR A 503 -2.04 -20.29 8.73
C THR A 503 -2.54 -21.60 8.09
N ALA A 504 -3.24 -22.45 8.85
CA ALA A 504 -3.92 -23.62 8.28
C ALA A 504 -5.17 -23.25 7.42
N LEU A 505 -5.76 -22.07 7.64
CA LEU A 505 -6.84 -21.54 6.80
C LEU A 505 -6.35 -20.91 5.51
N SER A 506 -5.13 -20.35 5.48
CA SER A 506 -4.48 -20.05 4.21
C SER A 506 -4.34 -21.31 3.36
N ASP A 507 -4.07 -22.48 3.95
CA ASP A 507 -3.98 -23.75 3.21
C ASP A 507 -5.33 -24.22 2.62
N PHE A 508 -6.47 -23.94 3.27
CA PHE A 508 -7.79 -24.25 2.71
C PHE A 508 -8.14 -23.39 1.48
N GLY A 509 -7.58 -22.18 1.38
CA GLY A 509 -7.68 -21.31 0.20
C GLY A 509 -6.67 -21.64 -0.91
N LEU A 510 -5.58 -22.33 -0.59
CA LEU A 510 -4.44 -22.60 -1.51
C LEU A 510 -4.61 -23.86 -2.37
N GLY A 511 -5.75 -24.57 -2.28
CA GLY A 511 -6.13 -25.60 -3.25
C GLY A 511 -6.45 -25.06 -4.65
N LEU A 512 -6.47 -23.73 -4.84
CA LEU A 512 -6.71 -23.04 -6.11
C LEU A 512 -5.50 -22.14 -6.43
N THR A 513 -4.77 -22.48 -7.48
CA THR A 513 -3.48 -21.88 -7.85
C THR A 513 -3.61 -20.44 -8.38
N SER A 514 -3.35 -19.43 -7.53
CA SER A 514 -2.61 -18.18 -7.83
C SER A 514 -2.77 -17.13 -6.71
N PHE A 515 -1.67 -16.68 -6.11
CA PHE A 515 -1.65 -15.78 -4.93
C PHE A 515 -1.92 -14.28 -5.25
N ILE A 516 -1.83 -13.88 -6.53
CA ILE A 516 -2.05 -12.49 -6.97
C ILE A 516 -3.53 -12.07 -6.86
N THR A 517 -4.46 -13.00 -6.65
CA THR A 517 -5.90 -12.75 -6.65
C THR A 517 -6.60 -12.90 -5.29
N TYR A 518 -5.92 -13.29 -4.20
CA TYR A 518 -6.61 -13.73 -2.97
C TYR A 518 -6.08 -13.22 -1.62
N THR A 519 -5.12 -12.28 -1.58
CA THR A 519 -4.92 -11.44 -0.38
C THR A 519 -6.26 -10.90 0.15
N PRO A 520 -7.19 -10.39 -0.69
CA PRO A 520 -8.48 -9.88 -0.20
C PRO A 520 -9.34 -10.89 0.54
N LEU A 521 -9.19 -12.19 0.27
CA LEU A 521 -9.99 -13.24 0.89
C LEU A 521 -9.56 -13.51 2.33
N LEU A 522 -8.24 -13.61 2.60
CA LEU A 522 -7.70 -13.77 3.96
C LEU A 522 -8.04 -12.58 4.86
N TRP A 523 -7.93 -11.37 4.32
CA TRP A 523 -8.33 -10.13 5.02
C TRP A 523 -9.81 -10.09 5.36
N THR A 524 -10.67 -10.44 4.40
CA THR A 524 -12.12 -10.47 4.62
C THR A 524 -12.50 -11.59 5.59
N LEU A 525 -11.80 -12.73 5.55
CA LEU A 525 -11.99 -13.85 6.49
C LEU A 525 -11.57 -13.50 7.92
N MET A 526 -10.72 -12.50 8.15
CA MET A 526 -10.38 -12.01 9.50
C MET A 526 -11.32 -10.88 9.94
N ALA A 527 -11.59 -9.89 9.07
CA ALA A 527 -12.40 -8.73 9.40
C ALA A 527 -13.91 -9.04 9.53
N PHE A 528 -14.43 -9.99 8.75
CA PHE A 528 -15.86 -10.31 8.75
C PHE A 528 -16.31 -11.03 10.03
N PRO A 529 -15.59 -12.04 10.56
CA PRO A 529 -15.94 -12.64 11.85
C PRO A 529 -15.79 -11.68 13.04
N LEU A 530 -14.82 -10.74 12.99
CA LEU A 530 -14.64 -9.74 14.05
C LEU A 530 -15.87 -8.81 14.18
N ARG A 531 -16.56 -8.51 13.07
CA ARG A 531 -17.78 -7.67 13.06
C ARG A 531 -19.03 -8.35 13.62
N LEU A 532 -19.07 -9.69 13.60
CA LEU A 532 -20.27 -10.46 13.97
C LEU A 532 -20.32 -10.84 15.46
N ARG A 533 -19.30 -10.51 16.27
CA ARG A 533 -19.20 -10.97 17.67
C ARG A 533 -19.58 -9.90 18.71
N PRO A 534 -20.47 -10.25 19.67
CA PRO A 534 -20.63 -9.51 20.91
C PRO A 534 -19.51 -9.81 21.95
N ILE A 535 -19.16 -11.10 22.19
CA ILE A 535 -18.06 -11.60 23.07
C ILE A 535 -17.68 -13.04 22.62
N PRO A 536 -16.39 -13.43 22.42
CA PRO A 536 -16.02 -14.79 22.01
C PRO A 536 -16.04 -15.84 23.15
N GLY A 537 -16.55 -17.06 22.89
CA GLY A 537 -16.46 -18.24 23.78
C GLY A 537 -15.60 -19.40 23.22
N PRO A 538 -15.38 -20.47 24.00
CA PRO A 538 -14.32 -21.48 23.78
C PRO A 538 -14.52 -22.47 22.61
N LEU A 539 -15.62 -22.43 21.85
CA LEU A 539 -15.88 -23.41 20.77
C LEU A 539 -16.53 -22.82 19.52
N ASP A 540 -16.33 -21.53 19.26
CA ASP A 540 -16.97 -20.84 18.13
C ASP A 540 -16.08 -20.82 16.87
N ILE A 541 -16.13 -21.88 16.06
CA ILE A 541 -15.51 -21.93 14.73
C ILE A 541 -16.45 -21.26 13.70
N ILE A 542 -16.42 -19.92 13.64
CA ILE A 542 -17.23 -19.12 12.68
C ILE A 542 -16.58 -19.06 11.28
N ILE A 543 -15.33 -19.49 11.13
CA ILE A 543 -14.61 -19.36 9.85
C ILE A 543 -15.29 -20.16 8.73
N ILE A 544 -16.05 -21.21 9.10
CA ILE A 544 -16.86 -22.02 8.18
C ILE A 544 -18.13 -21.27 7.70
N PHE A 545 -18.68 -20.34 8.50
CA PHE A 545 -19.93 -19.62 8.19
C PHE A 545 -19.76 -18.33 7.36
N ALA A 546 -18.55 -17.77 7.29
CA ALA A 546 -18.29 -16.55 6.49
C ALA A 546 -18.15 -16.85 4.98
N LEU A 547 -17.72 -18.07 4.63
CA LEU A 547 -17.49 -18.49 3.24
C LEU A 547 -18.77 -18.41 2.37
N PRO A 548 -19.96 -18.90 2.79
CA PRO A 548 -21.17 -18.82 1.97
C PRO A 548 -21.73 -17.40 1.83
N SER A 549 -21.58 -16.54 2.85
CA SER A 549 -22.08 -15.16 2.83
C SER A 549 -21.32 -14.27 1.83
N LEU A 550 -20.02 -14.52 1.66
CA LEU A 550 -19.16 -13.81 0.71
C LEU A 550 -19.47 -14.13 -0.75
N PHE A 551 -19.90 -15.35 -1.06
CA PHE A 551 -20.32 -15.73 -2.42
C PHE A 551 -21.76 -15.30 -2.76
N SER A 552 -22.63 -15.09 -1.76
CA SER A 552 -23.99 -14.55 -1.98
C SER A 552 -24.06 -13.01 -2.00
N ALA A 553 -23.09 -12.31 -1.43
CA ALA A 553 -23.08 -10.84 -1.35
C ALA A 553 -22.32 -10.17 -2.52
N ALA A 554 -22.57 -10.60 -3.76
CA ALA A 554 -22.20 -9.85 -4.95
C ALA A 554 -23.28 -8.80 -5.26
N PHE A 555 -23.47 -7.82 -4.38
CA PHE A 555 -24.25 -6.62 -4.68
C PHE A 555 -23.28 -5.45 -4.87
N LEU A 556 -22.93 -5.17 -6.13
CA LEU A 556 -22.33 -3.89 -6.50
C LEU A 556 -23.37 -2.77 -6.33
N PRO A 557 -23.01 -1.59 -5.80
CA PRO A 557 -23.86 -0.40 -5.93
C PRO A 557 -24.01 -0.04 -7.43
N PRO A 558 -25.16 0.53 -7.84
CA PRO A 558 -25.42 0.84 -9.24
C PRO A 558 -24.45 1.91 -9.77
N GLY A 559 -23.61 1.56 -10.76
CA GLY A 559 -22.76 2.54 -11.46
C GLY A 559 -21.36 2.08 -11.90
N PHE A 560 -20.91 0.88 -11.54
CA PHE A 560 -19.59 0.37 -11.94
C PHE A 560 -19.67 -0.56 -13.16
N SER A 561 -18.97 -0.21 -14.24
CA SER A 561 -18.69 -1.13 -15.34
C SER A 561 -17.41 -1.94 -15.08
N HIS A 562 -17.41 -3.21 -15.50
CA HIS A 562 -16.29 -4.13 -15.34
C HIS A 562 -14.99 -3.62 -16.01
N PRO A 563 -13.81 -3.79 -15.38
CA PRO A 563 -12.53 -3.62 -16.06
C PRO A 563 -12.27 -4.75 -17.11
N PRO A 564 -11.41 -4.53 -18.12
CA PRO A 564 -11.28 -5.40 -19.31
C PRO A 564 -10.67 -6.79 -19.07
N GLU A 565 -10.34 -7.15 -17.84
CA GLU A 565 -9.64 -8.42 -17.52
C GLU A 565 -10.60 -9.62 -17.39
N ALA A 566 -11.91 -9.40 -17.49
CA ALA A 566 -12.91 -10.46 -17.45
C ALA A 566 -13.02 -11.31 -18.75
N GLU A 567 -12.35 -10.93 -19.85
CA GLU A 567 -12.44 -11.67 -21.12
C GLU A 567 -11.40 -12.79 -21.31
N VAL A 568 -10.39 -12.89 -20.45
CA VAL A 568 -9.36 -13.95 -20.57
C VAL A 568 -9.84 -15.30 -19.99
N LEU A 569 -10.89 -15.31 -19.16
CA LEU A 569 -11.44 -16.53 -18.54
C LEU A 569 -12.42 -17.32 -19.42
N LYS A 570 -12.75 -16.87 -20.64
CA LYS A 570 -13.62 -17.62 -21.57
C LYS A 570 -12.90 -18.73 -22.35
N SER A 571 -11.58 -18.83 -22.28
CA SER A 571 -10.80 -19.77 -23.11
C SER A 571 -10.36 -21.07 -22.41
N THR A 572 -10.59 -21.23 -21.09
CA THR A 572 -10.08 -22.38 -20.31
C THR A 572 -11.07 -23.52 -20.08
N GLY A 573 -12.28 -23.46 -20.65
CA GLY A 573 -13.17 -24.63 -20.73
C GLY A 573 -13.67 -25.20 -19.39
N LEU A 574 -13.73 -24.40 -18.33
CA LEU A 574 -14.18 -24.81 -16.99
C LEU A 574 -15.39 -23.98 -16.53
N LEU A 575 -16.56 -24.25 -17.13
CA LEU A 575 -17.87 -23.81 -16.64
C LEU A 575 -18.88 -24.94 -16.86
N ILE A 576 -19.45 -25.48 -15.78
CA ILE A 576 -20.74 -26.18 -15.81
C ILE A 576 -21.84 -25.10 -15.72
N PRO A 577 -22.85 -25.09 -16.61
CA PRO A 577 -23.88 -24.05 -16.63
C PRO A 577 -25.00 -24.32 -15.62
N ASN A 578 -25.63 -23.23 -15.16
CA ASN A 578 -26.87 -23.11 -14.38
C ASN A 578 -26.73 -23.01 -12.86
N PHE A 579 -26.54 -21.78 -12.37
CA PHE A 579 -27.16 -21.34 -11.13
C PHE A 579 -28.43 -20.55 -11.47
N GLY A 580 -29.60 -21.15 -11.17
CA GLY A 580 -30.87 -20.46 -11.13
C GLY A 580 -30.96 -19.54 -9.91
N GLN A 581 -31.73 -18.47 -10.03
CA GLN A 581 -32.00 -17.47 -8.99
C GLN A 581 -32.52 -18.15 -7.70
N LEU A 582 -31.90 -17.86 -6.55
CA LEU A 582 -32.45 -18.21 -5.24
C LEU A 582 -33.29 -17.03 -4.72
N GLN A 583 -34.60 -17.23 -4.55
CA GLN A 583 -35.48 -16.35 -3.78
C GLN A 583 -35.44 -16.76 -2.31
N VAL A 584 -35.27 -15.78 -1.41
CA VAL A 584 -35.28 -15.97 0.05
C VAL A 584 -36.73 -15.82 0.55
N PHE A 585 -37.26 -16.85 1.22
CA PHE A 585 -38.48 -16.71 2.04
C PHE A 585 -38.12 -16.62 3.53
N PRO A 586 -38.82 -15.78 4.32
CA PRO A 586 -38.69 -15.77 5.78
C PRO A 586 -39.31 -17.04 6.36
N LEU A 587 -38.57 -17.75 7.21
CA LEU A 587 -39.06 -18.93 7.90
C LEU A 587 -39.66 -18.53 9.26
N ASP A 588 -40.96 -18.25 9.28
CA ASP A 588 -41.77 -18.38 10.49
C ASP A 588 -42.26 -19.84 10.56
N VAL A 589 -41.83 -20.62 11.55
CA VAL A 589 -42.37 -21.96 11.79
C VAL A 589 -43.28 -21.92 13.02
N GLU A 590 -44.59 -21.93 12.78
CA GLU A 590 -45.58 -22.44 13.73
C GLU A 590 -45.59 -23.97 13.63
N ILE A 591 -45.36 -24.67 14.75
CA ILE A 591 -45.46 -26.14 14.82
C ILE A 591 -46.88 -26.50 15.27
N GLU A 592 -47.69 -27.00 14.34
CA GLU A 592 -48.97 -27.63 14.65
C GLU A 592 -48.75 -29.02 15.28
N SER A 593 -49.29 -29.21 16.48
CA SER A 593 -49.11 -30.43 17.27
C SER A 593 -49.86 -31.63 16.69
N THR A 594 -49.18 -32.76 16.51
CA THR A 594 -49.80 -34.09 16.66
C THR A 594 -48.91 -35.02 17.48
N ARG A 595 -49.38 -35.28 18.71
CA ARG A 595 -49.03 -36.33 19.69
C ARG A 595 -47.79 -37.21 19.41
N GLU A 596 -46.65 -36.82 19.97
CA GLU A 596 -45.93 -37.51 21.06
C GLU A 596 -44.82 -36.58 21.58
N SER A 597 -44.76 -36.38 22.89
CA SER A 597 -43.95 -35.34 23.54
C SER A 597 -42.46 -35.69 23.61
N MET A 598 -41.59 -34.90 22.97
CA MET A 598 -40.20 -34.74 23.43
C MET A 598 -40.10 -33.39 24.17
N SER A 599 -39.90 -33.46 25.48
CA SER A 599 -39.62 -32.30 26.33
C SER A 599 -38.21 -31.79 26.07
N VAL A 600 -38.06 -30.55 25.63
CA VAL A 600 -36.77 -29.85 25.61
C VAL A 600 -36.38 -29.55 27.06
N VAL A 601 -35.28 -30.15 27.52
CA VAL A 601 -34.68 -29.85 28.83
C VAL A 601 -33.60 -28.79 28.61
N PRO A 602 -33.58 -27.67 29.36
CA PRO A 602 -32.49 -26.68 29.30
C PRO A 602 -31.15 -27.32 29.66
N GLY A 603 -30.08 -27.05 28.89
CA GLY A 603 -28.73 -27.58 29.13
C GLY A 603 -28.29 -28.76 28.26
N HIS A 604 -28.96 -29.01 27.13
CA HIS A 604 -28.54 -30.01 26.13
C HIS A 604 -28.29 -29.35 24.78
N TYR A 605 -27.13 -29.62 24.19
CA TYR A 605 -26.71 -29.13 22.89
C TYR A 605 -26.62 -30.30 21.90
N HIS A 606 -27.03 -30.05 20.65
CA HIS A 606 -26.92 -31.02 19.57
C HIS A 606 -25.79 -30.60 18.63
N LEU A 607 -24.80 -31.47 18.43
CA LEU A 607 -23.71 -31.26 17.48
C LEU A 607 -24.09 -31.90 16.15
N LEU A 608 -23.97 -31.15 15.05
CA LEU A 608 -24.13 -31.66 13.69
C LEU A 608 -22.74 -31.89 13.10
N GLU A 609 -22.36 -33.15 12.90
CA GLU A 609 -21.08 -33.49 12.26
C GLU A 609 -21.34 -34.06 10.87
N ILE A 610 -20.84 -33.38 9.82
CA ILE A 610 -20.90 -33.88 8.44
C ILE A 610 -19.59 -34.63 8.17
N VAL A 611 -19.61 -35.95 8.32
CA VAL A 611 -18.44 -36.79 8.00
C VAL A 611 -18.47 -37.17 6.53
N GLY A 612 -17.73 -36.44 5.70
CA GLY A 612 -17.58 -36.74 4.28
C GLY A 612 -16.48 -37.77 4.02
N LYS A 613 -16.83 -38.95 3.50
CA LYS A 613 -15.91 -39.82 2.75
C LYS A 613 -16.38 -39.89 1.29
N HIS A 614 -15.47 -39.64 0.37
CA HIS A 614 -15.80 -39.42 -1.04
C HIS A 614 -16.26 -40.66 -1.82
N VAL A 615 -17.09 -40.36 -2.84
CA VAL A 615 -17.48 -41.07 -4.07
C VAL A 615 -18.68 -42.04 -3.98
N GLY A 616 -19.77 -41.61 -4.60
CA GLY A 616 -20.99 -42.39 -4.87
C GLY A 616 -22.14 -41.98 -3.95
N GLN A 617 -23.22 -41.44 -4.52
CA GLN A 617 -24.44 -40.96 -3.84
C GLN A 617 -24.76 -41.79 -2.59
N TRP A 618 -24.82 -41.14 -1.41
CA TRP A 618 -25.59 -41.38 -0.18
C TRP A 618 -24.88 -40.61 0.94
N SER A 619 -25.53 -39.65 1.59
CA SER A 619 -24.99 -38.94 2.75
C SER A 619 -25.87 -39.25 3.97
N SER A 620 -25.35 -40.02 4.92
CA SER A 620 -25.95 -40.22 6.24
C SER A 620 -25.48 -39.11 7.19
N LEU A 621 -26.42 -38.54 7.94
CA LEU A 621 -26.15 -37.54 8.99
C LEU A 621 -26.12 -38.25 10.35
N GLU A 622 -25.09 -38.02 11.18
CA GLU A 622 -25.09 -38.45 12.58
C GLU A 622 -25.37 -37.26 13.51
N LEU A 623 -26.30 -37.43 14.42
CA LEU A 623 -26.64 -36.45 15.45
C LEU A 623 -26.14 -36.97 16.80
N LEU A 624 -25.12 -36.32 17.38
CA LEU A 624 -24.60 -36.66 18.70
C LEU A 624 -25.16 -35.69 19.74
N SER A 625 -25.64 -36.25 20.85
CA SER A 625 -26.28 -35.51 21.95
C SER A 625 -25.40 -35.58 23.20
N TYR A 626 -25.16 -34.44 23.85
CA TYR A 626 -24.31 -34.34 25.05
C TYR A 626 -25.01 -33.60 26.20
N ASN A 627 -24.61 -33.94 27.43
CA ASN A 627 -25.03 -33.28 28.66
C ASN A 627 -23.89 -32.41 29.23
N GLU A 628 -24.20 -31.17 29.65
CA GLU A 628 -23.22 -30.14 30.06
C GLU A 628 -22.34 -30.56 31.25
N ASP A 629 -22.85 -31.39 32.16
CA ASP A 629 -22.16 -31.62 33.42
C ASP A 629 -21.12 -32.77 33.40
N GLU A 630 -21.13 -33.67 32.40
CA GLU A 630 -20.24 -34.85 32.41
C GLU A 630 -19.64 -35.28 31.05
N PHE A 631 -19.95 -34.64 29.93
CA PHE A 631 -19.42 -35.00 28.58
C PHE A 631 -19.42 -36.52 28.26
N THR A 632 -20.42 -37.27 28.74
CA THR A 632 -20.62 -38.67 28.35
C THR A 632 -21.65 -38.76 27.20
N PRO A 633 -21.36 -39.48 26.10
CA PRO A 633 -22.26 -39.58 24.95
C PRO A 633 -23.50 -40.41 25.28
N LEU A 634 -24.69 -39.91 24.93
CA LEU A 634 -25.94 -40.67 25.02
C LEU A 634 -26.09 -41.64 23.84
N PRO A 635 -26.58 -42.88 24.04
CA PRO A 635 -26.60 -43.91 23.01
C PRO A 635 -27.87 -43.84 22.15
N ARG A 636 -28.09 -42.74 21.42
CA ARG A 636 -29.20 -42.67 20.44
C ARG A 636 -28.69 -42.13 19.11
N ARG A 637 -28.92 -42.92 18.06
CA ARG A 637 -28.58 -42.63 16.66
C ARG A 637 -29.88 -42.39 15.90
N LEU A 638 -30.00 -41.25 15.22
CA LEU A 638 -31.14 -40.98 14.34
C LEU A 638 -30.62 -40.92 12.91
N GLU A 639 -30.99 -41.90 12.08
CA GLU A 639 -30.75 -41.84 10.64
C GLU A 639 -31.92 -41.12 9.96
N VAL A 640 -31.61 -40.24 9.01
CA VAL A 640 -32.62 -39.51 8.22
C VAL A 640 -32.20 -39.53 6.76
N VAL A 641 -33.15 -39.78 5.85
CA VAL A 641 -32.93 -39.77 4.41
C VAL A 641 -33.54 -38.51 3.83
N ILE A 642 -32.72 -37.73 3.12
CA ILE A 642 -33.15 -36.52 2.41
C ILE A 642 -33.20 -36.85 0.92
N THR A 643 -34.36 -36.63 0.29
CA THR A 643 -34.51 -36.77 -1.17
C THR A 643 -34.80 -35.39 -1.75
N LEU A 644 -34.00 -34.97 -2.72
CA LEU A 644 -34.19 -33.72 -3.45
C LEU A 644 -35.05 -34.00 -4.68
N HIS A 645 -36.21 -33.35 -4.77
CA HIS A 645 -36.98 -33.22 -6.01
C HIS A 645 -37.07 -31.76 -6.39
N ASP A 646 -37.23 -31.50 -7.69
CA ASP A 646 -36.80 -30.29 -8.39
C ASP A 646 -37.30 -28.95 -7.82
N ASP A 647 -38.24 -28.91 -6.88
CA ASP A 647 -38.62 -27.68 -6.17
C ASP A 647 -39.03 -27.85 -4.67
N ASP A 648 -38.77 -29.00 -4.03
CA ASP A 648 -39.11 -29.24 -2.60
C ASP A 648 -38.08 -30.12 -1.86
N ILE A 649 -37.79 -29.79 -0.59
CA ILE A 649 -37.06 -30.65 0.35
C ILE A 649 -38.07 -31.44 1.18
N VAL A 650 -38.10 -32.77 1.00
CA VAL A 650 -38.91 -33.66 1.85
C VAL A 650 -37.98 -34.43 2.79
N ILE A 651 -38.16 -34.24 4.09
CA ILE A 651 -37.46 -34.97 5.15
C ILE A 651 -38.37 -36.11 5.63
N LEU A 652 -38.01 -37.36 5.35
CA LEU A 652 -38.76 -38.52 5.82
C LEU A 652 -37.99 -39.22 6.95
N PRO A 653 -38.62 -39.50 8.10
CA PRO A 653 -38.00 -40.34 9.14
C PRO A 653 -37.90 -41.78 8.62
N THR A 654 -36.69 -42.34 8.59
CA THR A 654 -36.53 -43.77 8.33
C THR A 654 -37.12 -44.55 9.51
N HIS A 655 -38.02 -45.49 9.22
CA HIS A 655 -38.87 -46.21 10.19
C HIS A 655 -38.15 -47.14 11.19
N ASN A 656 -36.84 -47.00 11.42
CA ASN A 656 -36.13 -47.78 12.42
C ASN A 656 -35.38 -46.85 13.39
N ILE A 657 -36.09 -46.48 14.45
CA ILE A 657 -35.46 -46.02 15.69
C ILE A 657 -35.01 -47.29 16.43
N VAL A 658 -33.70 -47.48 16.63
CA VAL A 658 -33.14 -48.48 17.57
C VAL A 658 -32.52 -47.75 18.74
#